data_AF-A0A1M5XE37-F1
#
_entry.id   AF-A0A1M5XE37-F1
#
_cell.length_a   1.000
_cell.length_b   1.000
_cell.length_c   1.000
_cell.angle_alpha   90.00
_cell.angle_beta   90.00
_cell.angle_gamma   90.00
#
_symmetry.space_group_name_H-M   'P 1'
#
loop_
_entity.id
_entity.type
_entity.pdbx_description
1 polymer ?
#
loop_
_entity_poly.entity_id
_entity_poly.type
_entity_poly.pdbx_seq_one_letter_code
_entity_poly.pdbx_strand_id
1 'polypeptide(L)'
;MRFTLAASFTLFATLAAAQDQPNTVLVMDGSGSMWGQVDGVAKITIAQEVVGNLLSDFPAEQGLGLTVYGHRERGVCTDIETVVAPAPGTAGQITDAVKAIKPLGKTPMTDAVIAAAEALRYTEDKATVILVSDGVETCNPDPCAAARLLEEAGIDFTAHVIGFDVGSDPEALAQMQCIADETGGQFLTADTADQLTEALTQVAVVEPEPESEPALVPTTLTAVFEGTETLVPDPVIWEVSSATETVLSDTDGNPLSIELEEGSYTLIVYSPVLEVELNRQFIAIGDSATVEVAFPEPKETARLIAPSTAVAGSTIEVGWDGPNFEEDYIGIGPVDATGATQWKNWASTASGNPVSLLVPPVAGPHLIQYFKREGRESLGAVEIMVTPAEATITAPPEGVAGSEIEIGWTGPLYADDYIGIGRVDADGANRWENWVPASADQPTKLLVPAEPGAYEITYFMRQDRTPVTTVAFTATDVTASIIAPQQAVAGSEIEIGWTGPNYEEDYIGVGRVDATGANQWENWVRTSEGSPTKLVMPATAGDYVITYFQRQDRTPLAQVPITLTEPEARLVAPSEAQVGSTIEVGWVGPDYPEDYIGIGKPDATGANQWENWAYTRDGNPAEVKMPGEAGDYVITYFMRQDRTPLAQVPITLKPAEVTLSAPSQAEVGSRIEVTWTGPDSPDDYIGIGHVGASGANAWKSYAYTRDGNPARINAPGETGDYLITYFLSEGRTPLKQIPIALVAPEVTMQPPAEAFGGSLIEIPWSGPDNPDDYVGIGKADASGGNRWKSFAYTRDGSPARITVPAEPGDYLVTYFLSQDRTAVLEIPLTVKQSDARLIAPQTVAPGQQIEIGWSGPDNRDDYIGIGPADAAWGGGQWRRYAYTRDGNPARLTAPTEPGTYTVRYFLQQDRYAIAEETLIVE
;
A
#
# COMPACT_ATOMS: atom_id res chain seq x y z
N MET A 1 -35.36 74.95 2.55
CA MET A 1 -34.93 75.95 1.54
C MET A 1 -34.22 75.15 0.45
N ARG A 2 -34.81 74.71 -0.67
CA ARG A 2 -35.57 75.40 -1.74
C ARG A 2 -34.85 76.66 -2.22
N PHE A 3 -34.28 76.64 -3.44
CA PHE A 3 -34.67 77.47 -4.60
C PHE A 3 -34.02 76.86 -5.89
N THR A 4 -34.74 76.16 -6.80
CA THR A 4 -35.49 76.57 -8.03
C THR A 4 -34.60 76.97 -9.24
N LEU A 5 -34.63 76.18 -10.34
CA LEU A 5 -35.32 76.37 -11.65
C LEU A 5 -34.48 77.23 -12.64
N ALA A 6 -34.36 76.98 -13.95
CA ALA A 6 -35.28 76.57 -15.01
C ALA A 6 -34.44 76.39 -16.32
N ALA A 7 -34.83 75.84 -17.47
CA ALA A 7 -36.00 75.13 -17.99
C ALA A 7 -35.61 74.49 -19.34
N SER A 8 -36.33 73.42 -19.69
CA SER A 8 -36.30 72.66 -20.95
C SER A 8 -36.50 73.47 -22.23
N PHE A 9 -36.01 72.96 -23.36
CA PHE A 9 -36.87 72.65 -24.52
C PHE A 9 -36.20 71.60 -25.45
N THR A 10 -36.86 70.46 -25.58
CA THR A 10 -36.63 69.41 -26.60
C THR A 10 -37.62 69.67 -27.72
N LEU A 11 -37.20 69.71 -28.99
CA LEU A 11 -38.14 69.56 -30.12
C LEU A 11 -37.42 69.00 -31.37
N PHE A 12 -37.85 67.80 -31.75
CA PHE A 12 -37.95 67.23 -33.10
C PHE A 12 -37.04 67.76 -34.21
N ALA A 13 -36.06 66.95 -34.61
CA ALA A 13 -35.60 66.92 -35.99
C ALA A 13 -36.33 65.76 -36.70
N THR A 14 -37.44 66.09 -37.36
CA THR A 14 -37.96 65.29 -38.47
C THR A 14 -37.00 65.49 -39.64
N LEU A 15 -36.10 64.53 -39.87
CA LEU A 15 -35.43 64.40 -41.16
C LEU A 15 -36.49 63.88 -42.15
N ALA A 16 -36.94 64.78 -43.01
CA ALA A 16 -37.57 64.38 -44.25
C ALA A 16 -36.55 63.53 -45.02
N ALA A 17 -36.95 62.33 -45.41
CA ALA A 17 -36.26 61.60 -46.47
C ALA A 17 -36.26 62.50 -47.71
N ALA A 18 -35.12 63.11 -47.99
CA ALA A 18 -34.87 63.75 -49.27
C ALA A 18 -34.79 62.64 -50.31
N GLN A 19 -35.53 62.81 -51.39
CA GLN A 19 -35.58 61.91 -52.52
C GLN A 19 -34.18 61.70 -53.09
N ASP A 20 -33.66 60.48 -52.97
CA ASP A 20 -32.43 60.04 -53.62
C ASP A 20 -32.80 59.61 -55.05
N GLN A 21 -33.08 60.59 -55.91
CA GLN A 21 -33.26 60.37 -57.35
C GLN A 21 -32.08 60.98 -58.10
N PRO A 22 -31.40 60.22 -58.98
CA PRO A 22 -30.19 60.68 -59.65
C PRO A 22 -30.49 61.87 -60.56
N ASN A 23 -29.59 62.85 -60.54
CA ASN A 23 -29.64 63.99 -61.45
C ASN A 23 -29.01 63.61 -62.80
N THR A 24 -29.59 64.11 -63.89
CA THR A 24 -29.09 63.88 -65.26
C THR A 24 -28.66 65.20 -65.89
N VAL A 25 -27.57 65.22 -66.66
CA VAL A 25 -27.20 66.37 -67.51
C VAL A 25 -27.14 65.94 -68.97
N LEU A 26 -27.88 66.66 -69.82
CA LEU A 26 -27.76 66.55 -71.28
C LEU A 26 -26.61 67.45 -71.76
N VAL A 27 -25.63 66.86 -72.44
CA VAL A 27 -24.53 67.56 -73.11
C VAL A 27 -24.84 67.63 -74.60
N MET A 28 -25.02 68.84 -75.13
CA MET A 28 -25.41 69.06 -76.51
C MET A 28 -24.28 69.71 -77.33
N ASP A 29 -23.99 69.11 -78.48
CA ASP A 29 -23.04 69.63 -79.46
C ASP A 29 -23.58 70.88 -80.18
N GLY A 30 -22.88 72.00 -80.02
CA GLY A 30 -23.08 73.25 -80.75
C GLY A 30 -21.88 73.60 -81.64
N SER A 31 -21.05 72.63 -82.01
CA SER A 31 -19.89 72.85 -82.88
C SER A 31 -20.28 73.16 -84.33
N GLY A 32 -19.37 73.78 -85.08
CA GLY A 32 -19.68 74.23 -86.45
C GLY A 32 -20.14 73.13 -87.43
N SER A 33 -19.85 71.85 -87.17
CA SER A 33 -20.30 70.70 -87.97
C SER A 33 -21.80 70.48 -87.90
N MET A 34 -22.46 70.94 -86.84
CA MET A 34 -23.92 70.84 -86.66
C MET A 34 -24.74 71.68 -87.67
N TRP A 35 -24.09 72.50 -88.51
CA TRP A 35 -24.70 73.10 -89.70
C TRP A 35 -24.81 72.14 -90.91
N GLY A 36 -24.19 70.95 -90.82
CA GLY A 36 -24.38 69.86 -91.76
C GLY A 36 -25.87 69.49 -91.89
N GLN A 37 -26.24 68.83 -92.99
CA GLN A 37 -27.63 68.52 -93.28
C GLN A 37 -27.86 67.01 -93.32
N VAL A 38 -28.92 66.58 -92.64
CA VAL A 38 -29.50 65.24 -92.73
C VAL A 38 -30.87 65.41 -93.35
N ASP A 39 -31.15 64.68 -94.44
CA ASP A 39 -32.41 64.78 -95.20
C ASP A 39 -32.85 66.21 -95.57
N GLY A 40 -31.87 67.10 -95.81
CA GLY A 40 -32.09 68.50 -96.22
C GLY A 40 -32.39 69.48 -95.08
N VAL A 41 -32.39 69.03 -93.82
CA VAL A 41 -32.55 69.86 -92.61
C VAL A 41 -31.22 69.94 -91.87
N ALA A 42 -30.88 71.09 -91.29
CA ALA A 42 -29.64 71.23 -90.53
C ALA A 42 -29.66 70.33 -89.27
N LYS A 43 -28.55 69.65 -88.97
CA LYS A 43 -28.43 68.75 -87.81
C LYS A 43 -28.81 69.43 -86.50
N ILE A 44 -28.39 70.68 -86.30
CA ILE A 44 -28.79 71.46 -85.12
C ILE A 44 -30.31 71.66 -85.04
N THR A 45 -30.99 71.90 -86.17
CA THR A 45 -32.44 72.05 -86.19
C THR A 45 -33.12 70.75 -85.75
N ILE A 46 -32.60 69.60 -86.21
CA ILE A 46 -33.11 68.28 -85.83
C ILE A 46 -32.87 68.03 -84.34
N ALA A 47 -31.65 68.24 -83.86
CA ALA A 47 -31.31 68.03 -82.46
C ALA A 47 -32.12 68.97 -81.53
N GLN A 48 -32.38 70.22 -81.94
CA GLN A 48 -33.24 71.15 -81.20
C GLN A 48 -34.70 70.69 -81.12
N GLU A 49 -35.24 70.14 -82.20
CA GLU A 49 -36.61 69.63 -82.26
C GLU A 49 -36.76 68.35 -81.44
N VAL A 50 -35.84 67.38 -81.60
CA VAL A 50 -35.88 66.10 -80.90
C VAL A 50 -35.72 66.29 -79.38
N VAL A 51 -34.75 67.09 -78.94
CA VAL A 51 -34.57 67.38 -77.51
C VAL A 51 -35.79 68.12 -76.95
N GLY A 52 -36.36 69.08 -77.68
CA GLY A 52 -37.59 69.76 -77.27
C GLY A 52 -38.78 68.81 -77.09
N ASN A 53 -38.91 67.81 -77.96
CA ASN A 53 -39.95 66.79 -77.85
C ASN A 53 -39.72 65.85 -76.66
N LEU A 54 -38.48 65.35 -76.47
CA LEU A 54 -38.12 64.49 -75.33
C LEU A 54 -38.44 65.15 -73.98
N LEU A 55 -38.12 66.44 -73.85
CA LEU A 55 -38.35 67.21 -72.62
C LEU A 55 -39.83 67.42 -72.30
N SER A 56 -40.73 67.19 -73.25
CA SER A 56 -42.18 67.32 -73.04
C SER A 56 -42.73 66.22 -72.13
N ASP A 57 -42.11 65.04 -72.14
CA ASP A 57 -42.53 63.84 -71.41
C ASP A 57 -41.61 63.51 -70.21
N PHE A 58 -40.61 64.35 -69.93
CA PHE A 58 -39.64 64.12 -68.86
C PHE A 58 -40.25 64.36 -67.47
N PRO A 59 -40.06 63.45 -66.48
CA PRO A 59 -40.64 63.59 -65.14
C PRO A 59 -40.18 64.86 -64.42
N ALA A 60 -41.11 65.66 -63.90
CA ALA A 60 -40.79 66.94 -63.24
C ALA A 60 -39.99 66.81 -61.94
N GLU A 61 -39.98 65.62 -61.32
CA GLU A 61 -39.27 65.33 -60.07
C GLU A 61 -37.80 64.94 -60.27
N GLN A 62 -37.42 64.50 -61.48
CA GLN A 62 -36.02 64.19 -61.81
C GLN A 62 -35.25 65.47 -62.14
N GLY A 63 -34.06 65.63 -61.55
CA GLY A 63 -33.24 66.80 -61.81
C GLY A 63 -32.56 66.71 -63.16
N LEU A 64 -32.77 67.71 -64.02
CA LEU A 64 -32.20 67.74 -65.37
C LEU A 64 -31.40 69.02 -65.60
N GLY A 65 -30.19 68.90 -66.15
CA GLY A 65 -29.35 70.03 -66.55
C GLY A 65 -29.02 70.02 -68.03
N LEU A 66 -28.49 71.14 -68.52
CA LEU A 66 -28.02 71.29 -69.90
C LEU A 66 -26.63 71.93 -69.93
N THR A 67 -25.69 71.22 -70.55
CA THR A 67 -24.37 71.74 -70.91
C THR A 67 -24.24 71.78 -72.42
N VAL A 68 -23.75 72.89 -72.98
CA VAL A 68 -23.59 73.08 -74.42
C VAL A 68 -22.16 73.50 -74.70
N TYR A 69 -21.54 72.90 -75.72
CA TYR A 69 -20.21 73.30 -76.16
C TYR A 69 -20.21 73.86 -77.59
N GLY A 70 -19.23 74.72 -77.89
CA GLY A 70 -18.99 75.25 -79.23
C GLY A 70 -20.02 76.26 -79.75
N HIS A 71 -20.94 76.76 -78.93
CA HIS A 71 -22.07 77.56 -79.42
C HIS A 71 -21.87 79.09 -79.40
N ARG A 72 -20.73 79.61 -78.89
CA ARG A 72 -20.52 81.06 -78.70
C ARG A 72 -19.28 81.61 -79.40
N GLU A 73 -18.18 80.86 -79.40
CA GLU A 73 -16.87 81.34 -79.87
C GLU A 73 -16.24 80.40 -80.92
N ARG A 74 -15.86 80.96 -82.07
CA ARG A 74 -15.26 80.18 -83.16
C ARG A 74 -13.84 79.78 -82.81
N GLY A 75 -13.55 78.48 -82.82
CA GLY A 75 -12.18 77.94 -82.70
C GLY A 75 -11.64 77.75 -81.27
N VAL A 76 -12.44 78.03 -80.24
CA VAL A 76 -12.05 77.99 -78.82
C VAL A 76 -12.47 76.66 -78.19
N CYS A 77 -11.51 75.93 -77.61
CA CYS A 77 -11.76 74.63 -76.97
C CYS A 77 -12.36 74.74 -75.56
N THR A 78 -12.25 75.89 -74.91
CA THR A 78 -12.85 76.14 -73.60
C THR A 78 -14.28 76.69 -73.70
N ASP A 79 -14.89 76.71 -74.90
CA ASP A 79 -16.26 77.18 -75.10
C ASP A 79 -17.27 76.11 -74.68
N ILE A 80 -17.38 75.91 -73.37
CA ILE A 80 -18.32 74.99 -72.70
C ILE A 80 -19.12 75.83 -71.70
N GLU A 81 -20.43 75.64 -71.66
CA GLU A 81 -21.31 76.34 -70.73
C GLU A 81 -22.41 75.41 -70.22
N THR A 82 -22.52 75.31 -68.90
CA THR A 82 -23.73 74.78 -68.26
C THR A 82 -24.80 75.88 -68.29
N VAL A 83 -25.63 75.84 -69.32
CA VAL A 83 -26.68 76.84 -69.55
C VAL A 83 -27.81 76.70 -68.53
N VAL A 84 -28.07 75.47 -68.09
CA VAL A 84 -29.04 75.16 -67.04
C VAL A 84 -28.41 74.18 -66.06
N ALA A 85 -28.29 74.58 -64.79
CA ALA A 85 -27.81 73.69 -63.74
C ALA A 85 -28.84 72.56 -63.46
N PRO A 86 -28.39 71.34 -63.13
CA PRO A 86 -29.29 70.22 -62.86
C PRO A 86 -30.16 70.48 -61.64
N ALA A 87 -31.47 70.52 -61.84
CA ALA A 87 -32.48 70.64 -60.80
C ALA A 87 -33.84 70.13 -61.30
N PRO A 88 -34.77 69.73 -60.42
CA PRO A 88 -36.12 69.35 -60.83
C PRO A 88 -36.87 70.50 -61.52
N GLY A 89 -37.71 70.19 -62.50
CA GLY A 89 -38.57 71.16 -63.19
C GLY A 89 -37.89 72.12 -64.17
N THR A 90 -36.67 71.82 -64.63
CA THR A 90 -35.86 72.64 -65.55
C THR A 90 -36.20 72.45 -67.04
N ALA A 91 -36.98 71.44 -67.42
CA ALA A 91 -37.26 71.07 -68.81
C ALA A 91 -37.68 72.23 -69.73
N GLY A 92 -38.51 73.16 -69.23
CA GLY A 92 -38.91 74.35 -69.98
C GLY A 92 -37.75 75.34 -70.23
N GLN A 93 -36.88 75.53 -69.23
CA GLN A 93 -35.69 76.40 -69.36
C GLN A 93 -34.69 75.81 -70.36
N ILE A 94 -34.52 74.48 -70.33
CA ILE A 94 -33.65 73.74 -71.26
C ILE A 94 -34.21 73.85 -72.69
N THR A 95 -35.52 73.72 -72.88
CA THR A 95 -36.14 73.85 -74.21
C THR A 95 -35.89 75.22 -74.84
N ASP A 96 -36.00 76.30 -74.05
CA ASP A 96 -35.72 77.66 -74.51
C ASP A 96 -34.23 77.87 -74.80
N ALA A 97 -33.35 77.32 -73.95
CA ALA A 97 -31.90 77.36 -74.15
C ALA A 97 -31.47 76.63 -75.43
N VAL A 98 -31.98 75.41 -75.65
CA VAL A 98 -31.66 74.58 -76.82
C VAL A 98 -32.04 75.30 -78.12
N LYS A 99 -33.23 75.89 -78.21
CA LYS A 99 -33.68 76.66 -79.40
C LYS A 99 -32.81 77.89 -79.70
N ALA A 100 -32.10 78.42 -78.72
CA ALA A 100 -31.24 79.59 -78.88
C ALA A 100 -29.81 79.23 -79.37
N ILE A 101 -29.43 77.95 -79.36
CA ILE A 101 -28.09 77.48 -79.76
C ILE A 101 -27.82 77.82 -81.23
N LYS A 102 -26.65 78.40 -81.48
CA LYS A 102 -26.12 78.70 -82.82
C LYS A 102 -24.77 78.04 -82.99
N PRO A 103 -24.62 77.05 -83.90
CA PRO A 103 -23.36 76.35 -83.97
C PRO A 103 -22.21 77.20 -84.52
N LEU A 104 -21.04 77.19 -83.86
CA LEU A 104 -19.93 78.12 -84.21
C LEU A 104 -18.51 77.57 -84.01
N GLY A 105 -18.29 76.77 -82.97
CA GLY A 105 -17.01 76.47 -82.34
C GLY A 105 -16.46 75.08 -82.66
N LYS A 106 -15.50 74.64 -81.84
CA LYS A 106 -14.88 73.30 -81.88
C LYS A 106 -15.67 72.29 -81.03
N THR A 107 -15.22 71.04 -81.02
CA THR A 107 -15.86 69.89 -80.35
C THR A 107 -15.02 69.42 -79.15
N PRO A 108 -15.01 70.15 -78.00
CA PRO A 108 -14.38 69.72 -76.74
C PRO A 108 -15.29 68.77 -75.94
N MET A 109 -15.60 67.62 -76.54
CA MET A 109 -16.50 66.61 -76.01
C MET A 109 -16.11 66.14 -74.60
N THR A 110 -14.83 65.87 -74.41
CA THR A 110 -14.23 65.34 -73.17
C THR A 110 -14.40 66.32 -72.01
N ASP A 111 -13.99 67.57 -72.22
CA ASP A 111 -14.08 68.62 -71.20
C ASP A 111 -15.55 68.99 -70.91
N ALA A 112 -16.45 68.81 -71.89
CA ALA A 112 -17.88 69.03 -71.71
C ALA A 112 -18.54 67.95 -70.85
N VAL A 113 -18.13 66.69 -70.99
CA VAL A 113 -18.57 65.58 -70.12
C VAL A 113 -18.05 65.78 -68.69
N ILE A 114 -16.78 66.22 -68.52
CA ILE A 114 -16.23 66.57 -67.20
C ILE A 114 -17.04 67.71 -66.56
N ALA A 115 -17.31 68.79 -67.29
CA ALA A 115 -18.09 69.91 -66.78
C ALA A 115 -19.53 69.50 -66.39
N ALA A 116 -20.14 68.57 -67.13
CA ALA A 116 -21.44 68.00 -66.80
C ALA A 116 -21.39 67.12 -65.53
N ALA A 117 -20.36 66.28 -65.40
CA ALA A 117 -20.13 65.46 -64.20
C ALA A 117 -19.91 66.33 -62.94
N GLU A 118 -19.12 67.39 -63.05
CA GLU A 118 -18.92 68.37 -61.97
C GLU A 118 -20.23 69.08 -61.58
N ALA A 119 -21.04 69.47 -62.56
CA ALA A 119 -22.35 70.08 -62.30
C ALA A 119 -23.31 69.12 -61.56
N LEU A 120 -23.14 67.81 -61.76
CA LEU A 120 -23.88 66.75 -61.07
C LEU A 120 -23.31 66.38 -59.70
N ARG A 121 -22.14 66.93 -59.32
CA ARG A 121 -21.41 66.54 -58.11
C ARG A 121 -21.15 65.02 -58.07
N TYR A 122 -20.69 64.47 -59.20
CA TYR A 122 -20.51 63.03 -59.43
C TYR A 122 -19.70 62.26 -58.37
N THR A 123 -18.90 62.93 -57.52
CA THR A 123 -18.14 62.32 -56.40
C THR A 123 -18.96 62.16 -55.11
N GLU A 124 -20.11 62.82 -55.03
CA GLU A 124 -20.98 62.85 -53.85
C GLU A 124 -22.35 62.20 -54.11
N ASP A 125 -22.85 62.27 -55.34
CA ASP A 125 -24.18 61.78 -55.74
C ASP A 125 -24.08 60.94 -57.04
N LYS A 126 -25.01 59.98 -57.24
CA LYS A 126 -25.13 59.25 -58.52
C LYS A 126 -25.43 60.21 -59.66
N ALA A 127 -24.68 60.08 -60.75
CA ALA A 127 -24.67 61.08 -61.82
C ALA A 127 -24.76 60.43 -63.20
N THR A 128 -25.75 60.85 -64.00
CA THR A 128 -25.93 60.37 -65.38
C THR A 128 -25.73 61.51 -66.38
N VAL A 129 -24.86 61.31 -67.37
CA VAL A 129 -24.64 62.25 -68.47
C VAL A 129 -25.15 61.63 -69.76
N ILE A 130 -25.89 62.41 -70.57
CA ILE A 130 -26.29 62.01 -71.92
C ILE A 130 -25.61 62.98 -72.89
N LEU A 131 -24.65 62.49 -73.69
CA LEU A 131 -23.92 63.27 -74.66
C LEU A 131 -24.51 63.05 -76.07
N VAL A 132 -24.84 64.13 -76.77
CA VAL A 132 -25.23 64.11 -78.19
C VAL A 132 -24.20 64.87 -79.01
N SER A 133 -23.51 64.19 -79.93
CA SER A 133 -22.38 64.74 -80.70
C SER A 133 -22.39 64.29 -82.16
N ASP A 134 -21.99 65.16 -83.11
CA ASP A 134 -21.96 64.85 -84.55
C ASP A 134 -20.56 64.66 -85.15
N GLY A 135 -19.50 64.79 -84.34
CA GLY A 135 -18.13 64.72 -84.81
C GLY A 135 -17.09 64.26 -83.79
N VAL A 136 -15.88 64.06 -84.29
CA VAL A 136 -14.67 63.68 -83.55
C VAL A 136 -14.29 64.76 -82.54
N GLU A 137 -13.73 64.36 -81.39
CA GLU A 137 -13.10 65.28 -80.43
C GLU A 137 -11.94 66.04 -81.11
N THR A 138 -11.96 67.37 -81.07
CA THR A 138 -10.96 68.22 -81.76
C THR A 138 -10.08 69.06 -80.82
N CYS A 139 -10.23 68.87 -79.51
CA CYS A 139 -9.59 69.68 -78.48
C CYS A 139 -8.77 68.88 -77.48
N ASN A 140 -9.16 67.66 -77.15
CA ASN A 140 -8.46 66.78 -76.21
C ASN A 140 -7.96 65.48 -76.89
N PRO A 141 -6.69 65.06 -76.73
CA PRO A 141 -6.16 63.89 -77.44
C PRO A 141 -6.65 62.51 -76.95
N ASP A 142 -7.26 62.37 -75.76
CA ASP A 142 -7.67 61.07 -75.22
C ASP A 142 -9.01 61.12 -74.44
N PRO A 143 -10.16 60.96 -75.14
CA PRO A 143 -11.48 60.98 -74.50
C PRO A 143 -11.73 59.80 -73.55
N CYS A 144 -11.11 58.64 -73.84
CA CYS A 144 -11.23 57.42 -73.04
C CYS A 144 -10.63 57.59 -71.64
N ALA A 145 -9.42 58.18 -71.57
CA ALA A 145 -8.73 58.36 -70.30
C ALA A 145 -9.52 59.25 -69.34
N ALA A 146 -10.18 60.29 -69.86
CA ALA A 146 -11.03 61.15 -69.04
C ALA A 146 -12.29 60.44 -68.56
N ALA A 147 -12.95 59.66 -69.42
CA ALA A 147 -14.13 58.88 -69.04
C ALA A 147 -13.83 57.87 -67.94
N ARG A 148 -12.70 57.13 -68.05
CA ARG A 148 -12.24 56.21 -67.00
C ARG A 148 -11.98 56.92 -65.68
N LEU A 149 -11.34 58.09 -65.71
CA LEU A 149 -11.08 58.87 -64.49
C LEU A 149 -12.36 59.40 -63.84
N LEU A 150 -13.39 59.70 -64.61
CA LEU A 150 -14.70 60.11 -64.07
C LEU A 150 -15.43 58.95 -63.41
N GLU A 151 -15.38 57.75 -64.00
CA GLU A 151 -15.94 56.55 -63.38
C GLU A 151 -15.17 56.14 -62.12
N GLU A 152 -13.83 56.15 -62.16
CA GLU A 152 -13.00 55.84 -60.98
C GLU A 152 -13.19 56.81 -59.80
N ALA A 153 -13.49 58.08 -60.10
CA ALA A 153 -13.67 59.11 -59.07
C ALA A 153 -15.14 59.30 -58.64
N GLY A 154 -16.10 58.86 -59.43
CA GLY A 154 -17.52 59.07 -59.21
C GLY A 154 -18.18 58.00 -58.33
N ILE A 155 -19.38 58.31 -57.83
CA ILE A 155 -20.31 57.34 -57.24
C ILE A 155 -21.30 56.97 -58.35
N ASP A 156 -21.22 55.76 -58.93
CA ASP A 156 -22.05 55.28 -60.05
C ASP A 156 -22.21 56.33 -61.18
N PHE A 157 -21.10 56.77 -61.79
CA PHE A 157 -21.12 57.79 -62.83
C PHE A 157 -21.30 57.15 -64.21
N THR A 158 -22.43 57.40 -64.86
CA THR A 158 -22.71 56.80 -66.18
C THR A 158 -22.79 57.87 -67.27
N ALA A 159 -22.04 57.71 -68.35
CA ALA A 159 -22.14 58.57 -69.54
C ALA A 159 -22.72 57.80 -70.75
N HIS A 160 -23.98 58.04 -71.08
CA HIS A 160 -24.57 57.61 -72.34
C HIS A 160 -24.12 58.53 -73.48
N VAL A 161 -23.76 57.96 -74.63
CA VAL A 161 -23.26 58.73 -75.77
C VAL A 161 -24.05 58.39 -77.03
N ILE A 162 -24.55 59.43 -77.70
CA ILE A 162 -25.31 59.34 -78.94
C ILE A 162 -24.55 60.07 -80.05
N GLY A 163 -24.03 59.29 -81.01
CA GLY A 163 -23.42 59.80 -82.23
C GLY A 163 -24.48 60.14 -83.28
N PHE A 164 -24.68 61.42 -83.58
CA PHE A 164 -25.70 61.89 -84.53
C PHE A 164 -25.10 62.22 -85.90
N ASP A 165 -25.48 61.47 -86.94
CA ASP A 165 -24.93 61.55 -88.31
C ASP A 165 -23.39 61.57 -88.32
N VAL A 166 -22.79 60.67 -87.54
CA VAL A 166 -21.34 60.45 -87.44
C VAL A 166 -20.80 59.54 -88.55
N GLY A 167 -21.70 58.90 -89.32
CA GLY A 167 -21.36 58.00 -90.41
C GLY A 167 -20.47 56.82 -89.97
N SER A 168 -19.79 56.19 -90.92
CA SER A 168 -18.81 55.12 -90.63
C SER A 168 -17.42 55.67 -90.27
N ASP A 169 -17.33 56.86 -89.65
CA ASP A 169 -16.04 57.43 -89.21
C ASP A 169 -15.50 56.60 -88.03
N PRO A 170 -14.46 55.78 -88.25
CA PRO A 170 -13.99 54.87 -87.21
C PRO A 170 -13.35 55.59 -86.02
N GLU A 171 -12.87 56.83 -86.20
CA GLU A 171 -12.27 57.61 -85.11
C GLU A 171 -13.36 58.23 -84.22
N ALA A 172 -14.41 58.81 -84.82
CA ALA A 172 -15.56 59.34 -84.09
C ALA A 172 -16.29 58.24 -83.31
N LEU A 173 -16.56 57.10 -83.96
CA LEU A 173 -17.23 55.95 -83.35
C LEU A 173 -16.40 55.38 -82.21
N ALA A 174 -15.09 55.20 -82.39
CA ALA A 174 -14.22 54.66 -81.34
C ALA A 174 -14.13 55.58 -80.13
N GLN A 175 -14.00 56.90 -80.32
CA GLN A 175 -13.93 57.86 -79.21
C GLN A 175 -15.24 57.92 -78.41
N MET A 176 -16.37 58.02 -79.11
CA MET A 176 -17.69 58.09 -78.48
C MET A 176 -18.08 56.77 -77.79
N GLN A 177 -17.82 55.64 -78.44
CA GLN A 177 -18.05 54.32 -77.84
C GLN A 177 -17.20 54.14 -76.58
N CYS A 178 -15.94 54.56 -76.63
CA CYS A 178 -15.04 54.43 -75.48
C CYS A 178 -15.50 55.22 -74.26
N ILE A 179 -16.05 56.44 -74.43
CA ILE A 179 -16.60 57.20 -73.30
C ILE A 179 -17.75 56.44 -72.62
N ALA A 180 -18.63 55.82 -73.41
CA ALA A 180 -19.73 55.02 -72.88
C ALA A 180 -19.22 53.73 -72.21
N ASP A 181 -18.34 52.98 -72.88
CA ASP A 181 -17.81 51.70 -72.38
C ASP A 181 -17.01 51.89 -71.06
N GLU A 182 -16.21 52.95 -70.95
CA GLU A 182 -15.41 53.23 -69.74
C GLU A 182 -16.24 53.72 -68.54
N THR A 183 -17.50 54.10 -68.74
CA THR A 183 -18.42 54.59 -67.68
C THR A 183 -19.65 53.69 -67.51
N GLY A 184 -19.65 52.50 -68.13
CA GLY A 184 -20.79 51.58 -68.12
C GLY A 184 -22.06 52.10 -68.82
N GLY A 185 -21.95 53.19 -69.60
CA GLY A 185 -23.05 53.78 -70.35
C GLY A 185 -23.34 53.09 -71.67
N GLN A 186 -24.40 53.52 -72.34
CA GLN A 186 -24.79 53.01 -73.66
C GLN A 186 -24.26 53.92 -74.77
N PHE A 187 -23.64 53.32 -75.78
CA PHE A 187 -23.32 54.00 -77.04
C PHE A 187 -24.35 53.68 -78.11
N LEU A 188 -25.03 54.70 -78.62
CA LEU A 188 -26.03 54.58 -79.69
C LEU A 188 -25.67 55.51 -80.86
N THR A 189 -26.05 55.13 -82.07
CA THR A 189 -25.87 55.95 -83.28
C THR A 189 -27.21 56.28 -83.90
N ALA A 190 -27.37 57.50 -84.37
CA ALA A 190 -28.59 57.96 -85.04
C ALA A 190 -28.25 58.69 -86.35
N ASP A 191 -28.76 58.19 -87.48
CA ASP A 191 -28.55 58.80 -88.79
C ASP A 191 -29.75 59.67 -89.24
N THR A 192 -30.89 59.61 -88.52
CA THR A 192 -32.11 60.38 -88.81
C THR A 192 -32.74 60.97 -87.54
N ALA A 193 -33.70 61.89 -87.71
CA ALA A 193 -34.44 62.49 -86.60
C ALA A 193 -35.22 61.46 -85.75
N ASP A 194 -35.83 60.46 -86.41
CA ASP A 194 -36.58 59.40 -85.74
C ASP A 194 -35.65 58.51 -84.91
N GLN A 195 -34.49 58.14 -85.46
CA GLN A 195 -33.47 57.36 -84.73
C GLN A 195 -32.86 58.14 -83.57
N LEU A 196 -32.67 59.46 -83.72
CA LEU A 196 -32.19 60.30 -82.62
C LEU A 196 -33.22 60.36 -81.48
N THR A 197 -34.51 60.38 -81.82
CA THR A 197 -35.62 60.32 -80.84
C THR A 197 -35.63 58.97 -80.11
N GLU A 198 -35.48 57.86 -80.84
CA GLU A 198 -35.44 56.50 -80.27
C GLU A 198 -34.22 56.33 -79.35
N ALA A 199 -33.03 56.73 -79.81
CA ALA A 199 -31.80 56.64 -79.03
C ALA A 199 -31.86 57.46 -77.74
N LEU A 200 -32.37 58.70 -77.80
CA LEU A 200 -32.56 59.53 -76.61
C LEU A 200 -33.61 58.96 -75.66
N THR A 201 -34.69 58.37 -76.17
CA THR A 201 -35.71 57.72 -75.33
C THR A 201 -35.15 56.48 -74.62
N GLN A 202 -34.34 55.68 -75.32
CA GLN A 202 -33.73 54.45 -74.79
C GLN A 202 -32.80 54.73 -73.60
N VAL A 203 -32.02 55.82 -73.65
CA VAL A 203 -31.07 56.16 -72.57
C VAL A 203 -31.66 57.11 -71.52
N ALA A 204 -32.81 57.73 -71.77
CA ALA A 204 -33.49 58.61 -70.82
C ALA A 204 -34.40 57.87 -69.82
N VAL A 205 -34.69 56.59 -70.05
CA VAL A 205 -35.47 55.73 -69.12
C VAL A 205 -34.50 54.86 -68.32
N VAL A 206 -34.27 55.20 -67.05
CA VAL A 206 -33.63 54.31 -66.09
C VAL A 206 -34.66 53.27 -65.64
N GLU A 207 -34.61 52.08 -66.22
CA GLU A 207 -35.42 50.92 -65.83
C GLU A 207 -34.64 50.09 -64.80
N PRO A 208 -35.20 49.75 -63.61
CA PRO A 208 -34.50 48.89 -62.65
C PRO A 208 -34.44 47.45 -63.16
N GLU A 209 -33.23 46.88 -63.29
CA GLU A 209 -33.03 45.47 -63.65
C GLU A 209 -33.51 44.50 -62.54
N PRO A 210 -34.02 43.31 -62.91
CA PRO A 210 -34.45 42.27 -61.96
C PRO A 210 -33.28 41.47 -61.38
N GLU A 211 -33.28 41.25 -60.06
CA GLU A 211 -32.31 40.42 -59.33
C GLU A 211 -32.27 38.97 -59.84
N SER A 212 -31.05 38.48 -60.10
CA SER A 212 -30.73 37.05 -60.18
C SER A 212 -30.75 36.43 -58.78
N GLU A 213 -31.38 35.26 -58.61
CA GLU A 213 -31.32 34.50 -57.35
C GLU A 213 -29.84 34.23 -56.97
N PRO A 214 -29.42 34.55 -55.74
CA PRO A 214 -28.03 34.38 -55.32
C PRO A 214 -27.66 32.90 -55.21
N ALA A 215 -26.48 32.54 -55.70
CA ALA A 215 -25.94 31.20 -55.56
C ALA A 215 -25.57 30.94 -54.09
N LEU A 216 -26.26 29.99 -53.45
CA LEU A 216 -25.96 29.55 -52.09
C LEU A 216 -24.79 28.55 -52.10
N VAL A 217 -23.81 28.78 -51.23
CA VAL A 217 -22.63 27.95 -50.97
C VAL A 217 -22.82 27.18 -49.65
N PRO A 218 -22.92 25.84 -49.69
CA PRO A 218 -22.89 25.01 -48.49
C PRO A 218 -21.59 25.23 -47.70
N THR A 219 -21.69 25.67 -46.46
CA THR A 219 -20.58 26.03 -45.57
C THR A 219 -20.61 25.19 -44.30
N THR A 220 -19.49 24.55 -43.95
CA THR A 220 -19.31 23.82 -42.68
C THR A 220 -18.38 24.58 -41.74
N LEU A 221 -18.87 24.91 -40.55
CA LEU A 221 -18.15 25.55 -39.47
C LEU A 221 -17.75 24.51 -38.42
N THR A 222 -16.48 24.46 -38.03
CA THR A 222 -15.96 23.48 -37.08
C THR A 222 -15.07 24.16 -36.05
N ALA A 223 -15.30 23.92 -34.76
CA ALA A 223 -14.42 24.36 -33.68
C ALA A 223 -13.56 23.18 -33.19
N VAL A 224 -12.25 23.33 -33.21
CA VAL A 224 -11.28 22.30 -32.77
C VAL A 224 -10.32 22.85 -31.73
N PHE A 225 -9.65 22.00 -30.96
CA PHE A 225 -8.52 22.42 -30.14
C PHE A 225 -7.29 22.69 -31.01
N GLU A 226 -6.61 23.81 -30.76
CA GLU A 226 -5.44 24.27 -31.50
C GLU A 226 -4.39 23.16 -31.67
N GLY A 227 -3.99 22.89 -32.92
CA GLY A 227 -3.01 21.86 -33.25
C GLY A 227 -3.55 20.42 -33.26
N THR A 228 -4.85 20.22 -33.12
CA THR A 228 -5.51 18.90 -33.15
C THR A 228 -6.72 18.86 -34.09
N GLU A 229 -7.19 17.66 -34.44
CA GLU A 229 -8.48 17.46 -35.13
C GLU A 229 -9.64 17.18 -34.14
N THR A 230 -9.42 17.43 -32.84
CA THR A 230 -10.40 17.12 -31.78
C THR A 230 -11.41 18.26 -31.67
N LEU A 231 -12.70 17.93 -31.82
CA LEU A 231 -13.80 18.90 -31.69
C LEU A 231 -13.89 19.45 -30.26
N VAL A 232 -14.12 20.76 -30.16
CA VAL A 232 -14.54 21.40 -28.90
C VAL A 232 -15.89 20.82 -28.48
N PRO A 233 -16.07 20.34 -27.23
CA PRO A 233 -17.33 19.78 -26.76
C PRO A 233 -18.49 20.79 -26.82
N ASP A 234 -19.68 20.30 -27.18
CA ASP A 234 -20.92 21.08 -27.16
C ASP A 234 -21.29 21.56 -25.74
N PRO A 235 -21.99 22.70 -25.60
CA PRO A 235 -22.45 23.57 -26.68
C PRO A 235 -21.32 24.44 -27.27
N VAL A 236 -21.30 24.60 -28.60
CA VAL A 236 -20.53 25.63 -29.31
C VAL A 236 -21.52 26.53 -30.03
N ILE A 237 -21.52 27.81 -29.71
CA ILE A 237 -22.50 28.79 -30.18
C ILE A 237 -21.87 29.62 -31.30
N TRP A 238 -22.52 29.65 -32.46
CA TRP A 238 -22.04 30.36 -33.65
C TRP A 238 -22.94 31.56 -33.98
N GLU A 239 -22.29 32.66 -34.33
CA GLU A 239 -22.89 33.82 -34.98
C GLU A 239 -22.11 34.12 -36.26
N VAL A 240 -22.79 34.32 -37.38
CA VAL A 240 -22.21 34.65 -38.67
C VAL A 240 -22.91 35.88 -39.21
N SER A 241 -22.15 36.92 -39.55
CA SER A 241 -22.66 38.17 -40.10
C SER A 241 -21.95 38.52 -41.41
N SER A 242 -22.71 39.01 -42.38
CA SER A 242 -22.20 39.69 -43.58
C SER A 242 -21.93 41.18 -43.27
N ALA A 243 -21.57 41.98 -44.27
CA ALA A 243 -21.42 43.42 -44.11
C ALA A 243 -22.76 44.16 -43.86
N THR A 244 -23.88 43.53 -44.21
CA THR A 244 -25.21 44.15 -44.22
C THR A 244 -26.15 43.58 -43.16
N GLU A 245 -25.99 42.31 -42.77
CA GLU A 245 -26.88 41.64 -41.83
C GLU A 245 -26.22 40.47 -41.08
N THR A 246 -26.84 40.07 -39.97
CA THR A 246 -26.50 38.82 -39.26
C THR A 246 -27.26 37.66 -39.89
N VAL A 247 -26.53 36.73 -40.51
CA VAL A 247 -27.07 35.59 -41.27
C VAL A 247 -27.41 34.42 -40.35
N LEU A 248 -26.61 34.23 -39.30
CA LEU A 248 -26.79 33.20 -38.27
C LEU A 248 -26.49 33.82 -36.91
N SER A 249 -27.30 33.53 -35.90
CA SER A 249 -27.07 34.03 -34.54
C SER A 249 -27.45 32.97 -33.52
N ASP A 250 -26.72 32.93 -32.40
CA ASP A 250 -26.97 32.07 -31.23
C ASP A 250 -27.26 30.59 -31.55
N THR A 251 -26.61 30.05 -32.60
CA THR A 251 -26.90 28.68 -33.06
C THR A 251 -25.89 27.69 -32.52
N ASP A 252 -26.38 26.61 -31.89
CA ASP A 252 -25.56 25.57 -31.31
C ASP A 252 -25.20 24.45 -32.29
N GLY A 253 -23.95 23.97 -32.21
CA GLY A 253 -23.53 22.70 -32.82
C GLY A 253 -22.07 22.70 -33.27
N ASN A 254 -21.40 21.55 -33.19
CA ASN A 254 -20.02 21.42 -33.67
C ASN A 254 -19.73 20.02 -34.25
N PRO A 255 -19.57 19.85 -35.59
CA PRO A 255 -19.60 20.90 -36.62
C PRO A 255 -21.01 21.39 -36.94
N LEU A 256 -21.12 22.63 -37.45
CA LEU A 256 -22.35 23.26 -37.89
C LEU A 256 -22.37 23.44 -39.41
N SER A 257 -23.46 23.05 -40.08
CA SER A 257 -23.64 23.25 -41.52
C SER A 257 -24.68 24.34 -41.80
N ILE A 258 -24.34 25.29 -42.67
CA ILE A 258 -25.17 26.43 -43.09
C ILE A 258 -24.99 26.72 -44.58
N GLU A 259 -26.01 27.21 -45.28
CA GLU A 259 -25.85 27.70 -46.66
C GLU A 259 -25.71 29.23 -46.65
N LEU A 260 -24.66 29.75 -47.27
CA LEU A 260 -24.33 31.17 -47.31
C LEU A 260 -24.22 31.63 -48.76
N GLU A 261 -24.71 32.82 -49.09
CA GLU A 261 -24.48 33.41 -50.42
C GLU A 261 -22.98 33.65 -50.66
N GLU A 262 -22.55 33.70 -51.92
CA GLU A 262 -21.16 34.02 -52.23
C GLU A 262 -20.77 35.41 -51.69
N GLY A 263 -19.81 35.45 -50.76
CA GLY A 263 -19.48 36.70 -50.08
C GLY A 263 -18.50 36.57 -48.92
N SER A 264 -18.13 37.71 -48.34
CA SER A 264 -17.29 37.77 -47.13
C SER A 264 -18.13 37.86 -45.87
N TYR A 265 -17.80 37.02 -44.89
CA TYR A 265 -18.50 36.90 -43.62
C TYR A 265 -17.53 37.04 -42.45
N THR A 266 -18.05 37.58 -41.35
CA THR A 266 -17.41 37.54 -40.03
C THR A 266 -18.16 36.52 -39.18
N LEU A 267 -17.45 35.56 -38.61
CA LEU A 267 -17.98 34.62 -37.63
C LEU A 267 -17.49 34.99 -36.23
N ILE A 268 -18.37 34.80 -35.26
CA ILE A 268 -18.06 34.77 -33.83
C ILE A 268 -18.46 33.38 -33.34
N VAL A 269 -17.57 32.74 -32.60
CA VAL A 269 -17.82 31.43 -31.98
C VAL A 269 -17.52 31.50 -30.50
N TYR A 270 -18.47 31.06 -29.69
CA TYR A 270 -18.37 31.04 -28.24
C TYR A 270 -18.53 29.63 -27.71
N SER A 271 -17.60 29.19 -26.87
CA SER A 271 -17.73 27.94 -26.10
C SER A 271 -18.01 28.28 -24.64
N PRO A 272 -19.23 28.04 -24.12
CA PRO A 272 -19.54 28.20 -22.70
C PRO A 272 -18.74 27.26 -21.79
N VAL A 273 -18.25 26.13 -22.32
CA VAL A 273 -17.43 25.16 -21.56
C VAL A 273 -16.03 25.70 -21.33
N LEU A 274 -15.46 26.38 -22.33
CA LEU A 274 -14.13 26.98 -22.24
C LEU A 274 -14.17 28.43 -21.75
N GLU A 275 -15.35 29.06 -21.72
CA GLU A 275 -15.56 30.50 -21.48
C GLU A 275 -14.73 31.40 -22.43
N VAL A 276 -14.57 30.95 -23.68
CA VAL A 276 -13.77 31.63 -24.71
C VAL A 276 -14.65 32.00 -25.91
N GLU A 277 -14.51 33.23 -26.38
CA GLU A 277 -15.09 33.75 -27.62
C GLU A 277 -13.97 34.06 -28.61
N LEU A 278 -14.12 33.61 -29.86
CA LEU A 278 -13.19 33.86 -30.95
C LEU A 278 -13.93 34.46 -32.13
N ASN A 279 -13.27 35.36 -32.86
CA ASN A 279 -13.79 35.93 -34.09
C ASN A 279 -12.87 35.64 -35.28
N ARG A 280 -13.45 35.47 -36.47
CA ARG A 280 -12.71 35.22 -37.70
C ARG A 280 -13.45 35.73 -38.92
N GLN A 281 -12.73 36.25 -39.91
CA GLN A 281 -13.28 36.54 -41.24
C GLN A 281 -13.01 35.39 -42.20
N PHE A 282 -13.98 35.09 -43.06
CA PHE A 282 -13.83 34.13 -44.15
C PHE A 282 -14.65 34.55 -45.38
N ILE A 283 -14.43 33.86 -46.49
CA ILE A 283 -15.15 34.07 -47.76
C ILE A 283 -15.81 32.73 -48.13
N ALA A 284 -17.12 32.73 -48.37
CA ALA A 284 -17.84 31.59 -48.92
C ALA A 284 -17.93 31.78 -50.45
N ILE A 285 -17.28 30.93 -51.24
CA ILE A 285 -17.29 30.94 -52.71
C ILE A 285 -17.17 29.51 -53.25
N GLY A 286 -17.72 29.25 -54.45
CA GLY A 286 -17.61 27.95 -55.14
C GLY A 286 -18.61 26.89 -54.65
N ASP A 287 -18.33 25.60 -54.89
CA ASP A 287 -19.28 24.51 -54.64
C ASP A 287 -19.51 24.20 -53.13
N SER A 288 -18.56 24.54 -52.26
CA SER A 288 -18.68 24.43 -50.79
C SER A 288 -17.53 25.17 -50.07
N ALA A 289 -17.75 25.59 -48.83
CA ALA A 289 -16.75 26.20 -47.96
C ALA A 289 -16.60 25.46 -46.62
N THR A 290 -15.38 25.42 -46.08
CA THR A 290 -15.11 24.85 -44.75
C THR A 290 -14.31 25.85 -43.93
N VAL A 291 -14.77 26.13 -42.71
CA VAL A 291 -14.14 27.06 -41.79
C VAL A 291 -13.87 26.37 -40.47
N GLU A 292 -12.60 26.25 -40.12
CA GLU A 292 -12.16 25.70 -38.84
C GLU A 292 -11.75 26.84 -37.90
N VAL A 293 -12.16 26.81 -36.64
CA VAL A 293 -11.74 27.74 -35.60
C VAL A 293 -11.03 26.99 -34.49
N ALA A 294 -9.75 27.33 -34.28
CA ALA A 294 -8.91 26.71 -33.27
C ALA A 294 -9.08 27.41 -31.90
N PHE A 295 -9.59 26.69 -30.91
CA PHE A 295 -9.67 27.10 -29.52
C PHE A 295 -8.39 26.69 -28.77
N PRO A 296 -7.88 27.53 -27.84
CA PRO A 296 -6.79 27.13 -26.96
C PRO A 296 -7.26 26.00 -26.02
N GLU A 297 -6.35 25.08 -25.67
CA GLU A 297 -6.65 24.05 -24.67
C GLU A 297 -6.94 24.68 -23.28
N PRO A 298 -7.96 24.19 -22.54
CA PRO A 298 -8.27 24.71 -21.22
C PRO A 298 -7.13 24.41 -20.24
N LYS A 299 -6.63 25.45 -19.56
CA LYS A 299 -5.66 25.29 -18.47
C LYS A 299 -6.38 24.92 -17.19
N GLU A 300 -5.89 23.89 -16.51
CA GLU A 300 -6.38 23.50 -15.19
C GLU A 300 -6.09 24.60 -14.16
N THR A 301 -7.04 24.88 -13.27
CA THR A 301 -6.87 25.85 -12.17
C THR A 301 -7.43 25.28 -10.87
N ALA A 302 -6.97 25.79 -9.73
CA ALA A 302 -7.45 25.44 -8.40
C ALA A 302 -7.62 26.69 -7.53
N ARG A 303 -8.66 26.72 -6.68
CA ARG A 303 -8.88 27.75 -5.66
C ARG A 303 -8.58 27.16 -4.28
N LEU A 304 -7.94 27.94 -3.41
CA LEU A 304 -7.56 27.53 -2.05
C LEU A 304 -8.29 28.40 -1.02
N ILE A 305 -8.70 27.77 0.08
CA ILE A 305 -9.31 28.41 1.25
C ILE A 305 -8.47 28.06 2.47
N ALA A 306 -7.73 29.04 2.98
CA ALA A 306 -6.86 28.90 4.14
C ALA A 306 -7.01 30.12 5.07
N PRO A 307 -6.66 30.00 6.37
CA PRO A 307 -6.59 31.17 7.25
C PRO A 307 -5.51 32.16 6.77
N SER A 308 -5.72 33.46 7.01
CA SER A 308 -4.76 34.50 6.64
C SER A 308 -3.51 34.57 7.54
N THR A 309 -3.56 33.93 8.71
CA THR A 309 -2.46 33.87 9.68
C THR A 309 -2.38 32.51 10.36
N ALA A 310 -1.17 32.03 10.67
CA ALA A 310 -0.97 30.85 11.51
C ALA A 310 0.31 30.95 12.34
N VAL A 311 0.38 30.23 13.47
CA VAL A 311 1.59 30.17 14.29
C VAL A 311 2.58 29.20 13.66
N ALA A 312 3.86 29.55 13.64
CA ALA A 312 4.95 28.68 13.20
C ALA A 312 4.85 27.30 13.87
N GLY A 313 4.99 26.24 13.07
CA GLY A 313 4.89 24.84 13.54
C GLY A 313 3.48 24.32 13.83
N SER A 314 2.45 25.16 13.79
CA SER A 314 1.06 24.72 13.99
C SER A 314 0.55 23.92 12.78
N THR A 315 -0.57 23.21 12.97
CA THR A 315 -1.32 22.58 11.87
C THR A 315 -2.56 23.40 11.55
N ILE A 316 -2.78 23.70 10.28
CA ILE A 316 -3.96 24.42 9.79
C ILE A 316 -4.78 23.56 8.83
N GLU A 317 -6.06 23.86 8.70
CA GLU A 317 -6.94 23.23 7.71
C GLU A 317 -6.97 24.08 6.43
N VAL A 318 -6.74 23.43 5.28
CA VAL A 318 -6.76 24.08 3.96
C VAL A 318 -7.78 23.37 3.07
N GLY A 319 -8.82 24.08 2.67
CA GLY A 319 -9.79 23.62 1.67
C GLY A 319 -9.36 24.00 0.25
N TRP A 320 -9.83 23.25 -0.75
CA TRP A 320 -9.59 23.59 -2.16
C TRP A 320 -10.77 23.24 -3.06
N ASP A 321 -10.80 23.85 -4.24
CA ASP A 321 -11.73 23.58 -5.33
C ASP A 321 -10.94 23.55 -6.65
N GLY A 322 -10.79 22.38 -7.26
CA GLY A 322 -9.90 22.11 -8.38
C GLY A 322 -9.81 20.62 -8.68
N PRO A 323 -8.90 20.17 -9.57
CA PRO A 323 -8.67 18.75 -9.79
C PRO A 323 -8.28 18.02 -8.48
N ASN A 324 -8.40 16.70 -8.47
CA ASN A 324 -8.03 15.85 -7.32
C ASN A 324 -7.49 14.51 -7.82
N PHE A 325 -6.41 14.58 -8.61
CA PHE A 325 -5.73 13.37 -9.08
C PHE A 325 -4.97 12.71 -7.93
N GLU A 326 -4.68 11.41 -8.04
CA GLU A 326 -4.19 10.55 -6.94
C GLU A 326 -2.89 11.04 -6.26
N GLU A 327 -2.14 11.92 -6.92
CA GLU A 327 -0.85 12.44 -6.43
C GLU A 327 -0.78 13.96 -6.25
N ASP A 328 -1.89 14.68 -6.39
CA ASP A 328 -1.88 16.14 -6.22
C ASP A 328 -1.67 16.51 -4.74
N TYR A 329 -1.04 17.66 -4.49
CA TYR A 329 -0.69 18.08 -3.13
C TYR A 329 -0.77 19.59 -2.96
N ILE A 330 -0.97 19.99 -1.70
CA ILE A 330 -0.93 21.39 -1.28
C ILE A 330 0.37 21.61 -0.52
N GLY A 331 1.19 22.54 -0.98
CA GLY A 331 2.47 22.92 -0.36
C GLY A 331 2.40 24.28 0.31
N ILE A 332 3.20 24.50 1.36
CA ILE A 332 3.43 25.80 1.99
C ILE A 332 4.92 26.14 2.01
N GLY A 333 5.29 27.33 1.54
CA GLY A 333 6.67 27.80 1.50
C GLY A 333 6.80 29.32 1.51
N PRO A 334 8.02 29.86 1.69
CA PRO A 334 8.26 31.30 1.63
C PRO A 334 7.81 31.89 0.28
N VAL A 335 7.29 33.13 0.27
CA VAL A 335 6.75 33.77 -0.95
C VAL A 335 7.77 33.80 -2.11
N ASP A 336 9.06 33.98 -1.79
CA ASP A 336 10.12 34.11 -2.80
C ASP A 336 10.77 32.77 -3.20
N ALA A 337 10.25 31.64 -2.71
CA ALA A 337 10.85 30.33 -2.95
C ALA A 337 10.54 29.81 -4.37
N THR A 338 11.54 29.25 -5.05
CA THR A 338 11.42 28.77 -6.45
C THR A 338 12.05 27.38 -6.62
N GLY A 339 11.61 26.63 -7.63
CA GLY A 339 12.11 25.27 -7.90
C GLY A 339 11.85 24.31 -6.73
N ALA A 340 12.87 23.56 -6.31
CA ALA A 340 12.74 22.51 -5.29
C ALA A 340 12.43 23.03 -3.86
N THR A 341 12.50 24.33 -3.61
CA THR A 341 12.25 24.93 -2.29
C THR A 341 10.89 25.64 -2.18
N GLN A 342 10.07 25.60 -3.25
CA GLN A 342 8.76 26.26 -3.34
C GLN A 342 7.82 25.96 -2.17
N TRP A 343 7.97 24.80 -1.54
CA TRP A 343 7.30 24.48 -0.29
C TRP A 343 8.25 23.74 0.65
N LYS A 344 8.17 24.08 1.94
CA LYS A 344 8.93 23.45 3.03
C LYS A 344 8.14 22.27 3.63
N ASN A 345 6.82 22.39 3.68
CA ASN A 345 5.91 21.30 4.05
C ASN A 345 4.82 21.15 2.99
N TRP A 346 4.19 19.98 2.93
CA TRP A 346 3.08 19.70 2.04
C TRP A 346 2.14 18.65 2.63
N ALA A 347 0.92 18.60 2.11
CA ALA A 347 -0.06 17.57 2.42
C ALA A 347 -0.70 17.07 1.11
N SER A 348 -0.98 15.76 1.05
CA SER A 348 -1.62 15.15 -0.12
C SER A 348 -3.11 15.54 -0.16
N THR A 349 -3.61 15.91 -1.34
CA THR A 349 -5.04 16.19 -1.54
C THR A 349 -5.90 14.94 -1.32
N ALA A 350 -5.34 13.74 -1.49
CA ALA A 350 -6.01 12.47 -1.19
C ALA A 350 -6.33 12.29 0.31
N SER A 351 -5.71 13.06 1.20
CA SER A 351 -5.95 12.99 2.65
C SER A 351 -7.30 13.59 3.10
N GLY A 352 -8.02 14.27 2.21
CA GLY A 352 -9.36 14.82 2.47
C GLY A 352 -9.43 16.34 2.30
N ASN A 353 -10.62 16.88 2.00
CA ASN A 353 -10.86 18.31 1.74
C ASN A 353 -11.87 18.86 2.78
N PRO A 354 -11.44 19.69 3.76
CA PRO A 354 -10.10 20.29 3.89
C PRO A 354 -9.01 19.31 4.35
N VAL A 355 -7.75 19.64 4.03
CA VAL A 355 -6.55 18.88 4.42
C VAL A 355 -5.81 19.58 5.54
N SER A 356 -5.30 18.80 6.50
CA SER A 356 -4.39 19.29 7.55
C SER A 356 -2.99 19.54 6.98
N LEU A 357 -2.56 20.80 6.97
CA LEU A 357 -1.26 21.25 6.48
C LEU A 357 -0.40 21.77 7.64
N LEU A 358 0.83 21.25 7.75
CA LEU A 358 1.79 21.66 8.77
C LEU A 358 2.47 22.98 8.36
N VAL A 359 2.39 24.00 9.20
CA VAL A 359 3.00 25.32 8.95
C VAL A 359 4.50 25.25 9.20
N PRO A 360 5.34 25.86 8.35
CA PRO A 360 6.78 25.92 8.58
C PRO A 360 7.16 26.62 9.90
N PRO A 361 8.33 26.34 10.47
CA PRO A 361 8.75 26.89 11.75
C PRO A 361 9.35 28.30 11.62
N VAL A 362 9.44 28.82 10.40
CA VAL A 362 10.02 30.13 10.08
C VAL A 362 8.88 31.14 9.99
N ALA A 363 8.95 32.20 10.80
CA ALA A 363 7.99 33.30 10.74
C ALA A 363 8.19 34.17 9.48
N GLY A 364 7.11 34.79 9.02
CA GLY A 364 7.11 35.67 7.85
C GLY A 364 6.05 35.31 6.81
N PRO A 365 6.02 36.04 5.69
CA PRO A 365 5.06 35.80 4.62
C PRO A 365 5.36 34.47 3.91
N HIS A 366 4.32 33.67 3.68
CA HIS A 366 4.37 32.38 2.98
C HIS A 366 3.23 32.28 1.96
N LEU A 367 3.41 31.42 0.96
CA LEU A 367 2.38 31.00 0.02
C LEU A 367 1.96 29.57 0.32
N ILE A 368 0.65 29.33 0.29
CA ILE A 368 0.05 28.01 0.18
C ILE A 368 -0.34 27.83 -1.28
N GLN A 369 0.12 26.75 -1.91
CA GLN A 369 -0.05 26.51 -3.32
C GLN A 369 -0.56 25.11 -3.58
N TYR A 370 -1.48 24.98 -4.54
CA TYR A 370 -1.94 23.71 -5.06
C TYR A 370 -1.01 23.31 -6.21
N PHE A 371 -0.49 22.09 -6.17
CA PHE A 371 0.40 21.56 -7.19
C PHE A 371 -0.18 20.31 -7.84
N LYS A 372 -0.18 20.32 -9.17
CA LYS A 372 -0.32 19.09 -9.96
C LYS A 372 0.99 18.32 -9.90
N ARG A 373 0.93 17.01 -9.64
CA ARG A 373 2.17 16.20 -9.51
C ARG A 373 3.01 16.21 -10.78
N GLU A 374 2.36 16.06 -11.93
CA GLU A 374 3.02 16.07 -13.23
C GLU A 374 3.46 17.50 -13.56
N GLY A 375 4.78 17.73 -13.63
CA GLY A 375 5.37 19.04 -13.92
C GLY A 375 5.58 19.99 -12.72
N ARG A 376 5.04 19.70 -11.53
CA ARG A 376 5.06 20.60 -10.34
C ARG A 376 4.50 21.99 -10.64
N GLU A 377 3.53 22.05 -11.54
CA GLU A 377 2.88 23.31 -11.88
C GLU A 377 1.89 23.72 -10.79
N SER A 378 1.92 25.00 -10.41
CA SER A 378 0.99 25.54 -9.43
C SER A 378 -0.32 25.92 -10.12
N LEU A 379 -1.43 25.31 -9.71
CA LEU A 379 -2.76 25.59 -10.27
C LEU A 379 -3.52 26.70 -9.52
N GLY A 380 -3.03 27.07 -8.33
CA GLY A 380 -3.61 28.09 -7.46
C GLY A 380 -2.74 28.41 -6.26
N ALA A 381 -2.85 29.62 -5.73
CA ALA A 381 -2.08 30.08 -4.58
C ALA A 381 -2.89 31.00 -3.66
N VAL A 382 -2.59 30.98 -2.36
CA VAL A 382 -3.11 31.91 -1.36
C VAL A 382 -2.00 32.31 -0.38
N GLU A 383 -1.93 33.59 -0.02
CA GLU A 383 -0.95 34.10 0.95
C GLU A 383 -1.36 33.80 2.39
N ILE A 384 -0.37 33.51 3.24
CA ILE A 384 -0.53 33.35 4.69
C ILE A 384 0.63 34.02 5.43
N MET A 385 0.32 34.72 6.53
CA MET A 385 1.32 35.30 7.42
C MET A 385 1.63 34.35 8.58
N VAL A 386 2.85 33.80 8.63
CA VAL A 386 3.28 32.93 9.72
C VAL A 386 3.83 33.78 10.88
N THR A 387 3.20 33.69 12.05
CA THR A 387 3.66 34.37 13.28
C THR A 387 4.64 33.47 14.06
N PRO A 388 5.62 34.03 14.78
CA PRO A 388 6.55 33.23 15.58
C PRO A 388 5.81 32.46 16.68
N ALA A 389 6.31 31.26 17.00
CA ALA A 389 5.89 30.54 18.20
C ALA A 389 6.58 31.16 19.43
N GLU A 390 5.87 31.25 20.55
CA GLU A 390 6.41 31.77 21.81
C GLU A 390 6.57 30.64 22.83
N ALA A 391 7.69 30.63 23.57
CA ALA A 391 7.95 29.67 24.64
C ALA A 391 8.76 30.32 25.78
N THR A 392 8.62 29.79 26.99
CA THR A 392 9.46 30.15 28.16
C THR A 392 10.02 28.90 28.83
N ILE A 393 11.19 29.01 29.45
CA ILE A 393 11.82 27.94 30.24
C ILE A 393 12.05 28.46 31.65
N THR A 394 11.70 27.65 32.65
CA THR A 394 11.99 27.86 34.06
C THR A 394 12.89 26.73 34.54
N ALA A 395 14.15 27.05 34.80
CA ALA A 395 15.15 26.11 35.28
C ALA A 395 16.00 26.78 36.38
N PRO A 396 16.61 26.02 37.31
CA PRO A 396 17.62 26.57 38.20
C PRO A 396 18.81 27.12 37.40
N PRO A 397 19.50 28.19 37.87
CA PRO A 397 20.61 28.79 37.13
C PRO A 397 21.88 27.92 37.12
N GLU A 398 21.99 26.96 38.04
CA GLU A 398 23.11 26.05 38.20
C GLU A 398 22.66 24.68 38.72
N GLY A 399 23.47 23.65 38.49
CA GLY A 399 23.26 22.31 39.01
C GLY A 399 24.53 21.47 38.93
N VAL A 400 24.62 20.43 39.76
CA VAL A 400 25.82 19.58 39.83
C VAL A 400 25.95 18.75 38.56
N ALA A 401 27.15 18.63 38.01
CA ALA A 401 27.41 17.82 36.83
C ALA A 401 26.89 16.38 36.99
N GLY A 402 26.16 15.90 35.97
CA GLY A 402 25.44 14.62 35.92
C GLY A 402 24.29 14.43 36.92
N SER A 403 23.86 15.47 37.63
CA SER A 403 22.62 15.44 38.41
C SER A 403 21.39 15.62 37.52
N GLU A 404 20.20 15.29 38.04
CA GLU A 404 18.93 15.67 37.41
C GLU A 404 18.46 17.01 37.98
N ILE A 405 18.07 17.93 37.10
CA ILE A 405 17.39 19.19 37.46
C ILE A 405 15.93 19.17 37.00
N GLU A 406 15.04 19.81 37.76
CA GLU A 406 13.66 20.03 37.35
C GLU A 406 13.55 21.25 36.42
N ILE A 407 12.91 21.05 35.27
CA ILE A 407 12.65 22.08 34.28
C ILE A 407 11.14 22.23 34.05
N GLY A 408 10.65 23.46 34.18
CA GLY A 408 9.30 23.86 33.76
C GLY A 408 9.37 24.66 32.47
N TRP A 409 8.30 24.68 31.69
CA TRP A 409 8.28 25.41 30.42
C TRP A 409 6.86 25.78 29.97
N THR A 410 6.73 26.83 29.17
CA THR A 410 5.50 27.15 28.43
C THR A 410 5.81 27.22 26.95
N GLY A 411 4.84 26.90 26.09
CA GLY A 411 5.03 26.94 24.65
C GLY A 411 4.02 26.07 23.92
N PRO A 412 4.15 25.95 22.59
CA PRO A 412 3.39 24.93 21.87
C PRO A 412 3.73 23.53 22.38
N LEU A 413 2.77 22.60 22.29
CA LEU A 413 2.96 21.18 22.60
C LEU A 413 2.83 20.40 21.28
N TYR A 414 3.59 20.80 20.26
CA TYR A 414 3.52 20.09 19.00
C TYR A 414 4.16 18.72 19.17
N ALA A 415 3.75 17.79 18.31
CA ALA A 415 4.24 16.43 18.36
C ALA A 415 5.77 16.45 18.32
N ASP A 416 6.36 15.79 19.33
CA ASP A 416 7.79 15.58 19.46
C ASP A 416 8.67 16.81 19.77
N ASP A 417 8.12 17.95 20.17
CA ASP A 417 8.94 19.06 20.69
C ASP A 417 9.81 18.60 21.87
N TYR A 418 10.95 19.24 22.10
CA TYR A 418 11.91 18.81 23.14
C TYR A 418 12.72 19.96 23.73
N ILE A 419 13.29 19.72 24.91
CA ILE A 419 14.17 20.67 25.59
C ILE A 419 15.55 20.03 25.67
N GLY A 420 16.56 20.71 25.12
CA GLY A 420 17.95 20.26 25.10
C GLY A 420 18.84 21.13 25.97
N ILE A 421 19.90 20.54 26.52
CA ILE A 421 21.02 21.24 27.15
C ILE A 421 22.30 21.00 26.36
N GLY A 422 23.04 22.07 26.07
CA GLY A 422 24.25 22.03 25.26
C GLY A 422 25.25 23.10 25.64
N ARG A 423 26.52 22.92 25.29
CA ARG A 423 27.57 23.91 25.61
C ARG A 423 27.36 25.22 24.86
N VAL A 424 27.72 26.34 25.52
CA VAL A 424 27.64 27.69 24.94
C VAL A 424 28.59 27.84 23.74
N ASP A 425 29.76 27.18 23.79
CA ASP A 425 30.86 27.31 22.81
C ASP A 425 30.94 26.16 21.79
N ALA A 426 29.98 25.23 21.81
CA ALA A 426 29.93 24.12 20.86
C ALA A 426 29.08 24.45 19.63
N ASP A 427 29.59 24.15 18.43
CA ASP A 427 28.91 24.35 17.15
C ASP A 427 28.42 23.01 16.54
N GLY A 428 27.34 23.08 15.76
CA GLY A 428 26.85 21.95 14.94
C GLY A 428 25.97 20.93 15.67
N ALA A 429 25.76 19.77 15.03
CA ALA A 429 24.79 18.75 15.48
C ALA A 429 25.15 18.09 16.84
N ASN A 430 26.42 18.19 17.26
CA ASN A 430 26.93 17.60 18.50
C ASN A 430 26.89 18.58 19.69
N ARG A 431 26.31 19.77 19.51
CA ARG A 431 26.22 20.79 20.57
C ARG A 431 25.38 20.33 21.77
N TRP A 432 24.33 19.54 21.51
CA TRP A 432 23.35 19.12 22.49
C TRP A 432 23.82 17.82 23.15
N GLU A 433 24.08 17.87 24.45
CA GLU A 433 24.61 16.73 25.21
C GLU A 433 23.47 15.86 25.76
N ASN A 434 22.46 16.49 26.34
CA ASN A 434 21.27 15.81 26.88
C ASN A 434 19.99 16.51 26.42
N TRP A 435 18.87 15.79 26.40
CA TRP A 435 17.56 16.35 26.07
C TRP A 435 16.44 15.54 26.70
N VAL A 436 15.28 16.16 26.82
CA VAL A 436 14.02 15.51 27.21
C VAL A 436 12.86 15.98 26.34
N PRO A 437 11.88 15.11 26.06
CA PRO A 437 10.69 15.51 25.30
C PRO A 437 9.91 16.57 26.07
N ALA A 438 9.41 17.57 25.34
CA ALA A 438 8.50 18.57 25.85
C ALA A 438 7.13 17.91 26.01
N SER A 439 6.75 17.60 27.24
CA SER A 439 5.48 16.97 27.56
C SER A 439 4.59 17.88 28.42
N ALA A 440 3.30 17.54 28.49
CA ALA A 440 2.35 18.19 29.38
C ALA A 440 2.63 17.88 30.87
N ASP A 441 3.42 16.85 31.16
CA ASP A 441 3.80 16.44 32.51
C ASP A 441 4.98 17.29 33.01
N GLN A 442 4.68 18.29 33.84
CA GLN A 442 5.66 19.24 34.36
C GLN A 442 5.68 19.33 35.89
N PRO A 443 6.85 19.60 36.52
CA PRO A 443 8.15 19.80 35.88
C PRO A 443 8.75 18.50 35.35
N THR A 444 9.51 18.58 34.25
CA THR A 444 10.23 17.44 33.67
C THR A 444 11.65 17.40 34.22
N LYS A 445 12.25 16.22 34.35
CA LYS A 445 13.64 16.09 34.79
C LYS A 445 14.59 16.12 33.60
N LEU A 446 15.61 16.97 33.64
CA LEU A 446 16.67 17.03 32.63
C LEU A 446 18.02 16.66 33.26
N LEU A 447 18.75 15.74 32.63
CA LEU A 447 20.09 15.35 33.07
C LEU A 447 21.10 16.45 32.73
N VAL A 448 21.83 16.92 33.73
CA VAL A 448 22.94 17.86 33.57
C VAL A 448 24.13 17.13 32.91
N PRO A 449 24.86 17.76 31.98
CA PRO A 449 26.11 17.24 31.45
C PRO A 449 27.14 16.84 32.52
N ALA A 450 27.97 15.84 32.22
CA ALA A 450 28.98 15.31 33.15
C ALA A 450 30.19 16.25 33.31
N GLU A 451 30.48 17.07 32.31
CA GLU A 451 31.57 18.04 32.38
C GLU A 451 31.08 19.37 32.98
N PRO A 452 31.73 19.89 34.03
CA PRO A 452 31.45 21.23 34.56
C PRO A 452 31.70 22.32 33.52
N GLY A 453 30.91 23.39 33.53
CA GLY A 453 31.05 24.49 32.58
C GLY A 453 29.80 25.32 32.35
N ALA A 454 29.85 26.17 31.32
CA ALA A 454 28.74 27.02 30.89
C ALA A 454 27.92 26.35 29.78
N TYR A 455 26.61 26.29 29.99
CA TYR A 455 25.64 25.59 29.16
C TYR A 455 24.44 26.50 28.84
N GLU A 456 23.68 26.10 27.83
CA GLU A 456 22.39 26.69 27.49
C GLU A 456 21.32 25.60 27.47
N ILE A 457 20.16 25.90 28.03
CA ILE A 457 18.95 25.07 27.94
C ILE A 457 18.03 25.73 26.93
N THR A 458 17.67 24.99 25.88
CA THR A 458 16.90 25.51 24.75
C THR A 458 15.68 24.63 24.49
N TYR A 459 14.54 25.26 24.28
CA TYR A 459 13.33 24.61 23.80
C TYR A 459 13.37 24.58 22.28
N PHE A 460 13.15 23.39 21.72
CA PHE A 460 13.19 23.11 20.28
C PHE A 460 11.84 22.69 19.75
N MET A 461 11.47 23.32 18.64
CA MET A 461 10.45 22.79 17.77
C MET A 461 11.07 21.72 16.86
N ARG A 462 10.60 20.47 16.94
CA ARG A 462 11.35 19.35 16.33
C ARG A 462 11.36 19.35 14.80
N GLN A 463 10.37 19.97 14.16
CA GLN A 463 10.20 19.99 12.71
C GLN A 463 11.51 20.18 11.93
N ASP A 464 12.37 21.11 12.35
CA ASP A 464 13.73 21.31 11.85
C ASP A 464 14.76 21.64 12.95
N ARG A 465 14.43 21.33 14.21
CA ARG A 465 15.22 21.71 15.40
C ARG A 465 15.38 23.23 15.54
N THR A 466 14.36 24.00 15.17
CA THR A 466 14.35 25.46 15.37
C THR A 466 14.32 25.78 16.87
N PRO A 467 15.30 26.55 17.39
CA PRO A 467 15.28 27.02 18.77
C PRO A 467 14.19 28.10 18.94
N VAL A 468 13.30 27.93 19.92
CA VAL A 468 12.24 28.91 20.22
C VAL A 468 12.68 29.87 21.32
N THR A 469 13.26 29.34 22.40
CA THR A 469 13.75 30.13 23.53
C THR A 469 14.94 29.43 24.19
N THR A 470 15.85 30.21 24.78
CA THR A 470 17.10 29.72 25.38
C THR A 470 17.37 30.43 26.71
N VAL A 471 17.82 29.67 27.72
CA VAL A 471 18.24 30.19 29.02
C VAL A 471 19.66 29.69 29.35
N ALA A 472 20.44 30.51 30.05
CA ALA A 472 21.78 30.13 30.50
C ALA A 472 21.72 29.19 31.70
N PHE A 473 22.68 28.25 31.78
CA PHE A 473 22.82 27.26 32.85
C PHE A 473 24.31 27.00 33.16
N THR A 474 24.64 26.74 34.43
CA THR A 474 26.03 26.39 34.83
C THR A 474 26.08 25.00 35.46
N ALA A 475 26.85 24.08 34.87
CA ALA A 475 27.15 22.79 35.48
C ALA A 475 28.32 22.95 36.46
N THR A 476 28.10 22.65 37.75
CA THR A 476 29.11 22.76 38.81
C THR A 476 29.85 21.44 39.04
N ASP A 477 31.05 21.51 39.63
CA ASP A 477 31.87 20.33 39.93
C ASP A 477 31.15 19.29 40.80
N VAL A 478 31.42 18.00 40.52
CA VAL A 478 30.98 16.86 41.33
C VAL A 478 32.18 16.23 42.04
N THR A 479 32.03 15.90 43.33
CA THR A 479 33.11 15.32 44.15
C THR A 479 32.76 13.92 44.62
N ALA A 480 33.72 13.00 44.61
CA ALA A 480 33.59 11.67 45.19
C ALA A 480 34.86 11.27 45.99
N SER A 481 34.75 10.27 46.87
CA SER A 481 35.88 9.68 47.60
C SER A 481 35.66 8.18 47.77
N ILE A 482 36.74 7.38 47.73
CA ILE A 482 36.69 5.94 48.00
C ILE A 482 37.45 5.63 49.30
N ILE A 483 36.91 4.70 50.09
CA ILE A 483 37.50 4.11 51.28
C ILE A 483 37.67 2.61 50.98
N ALA A 484 38.91 2.17 50.81
CA ALA A 484 39.26 0.79 50.54
C ALA A 484 40.58 0.43 51.26
N PRO A 485 40.83 -0.85 51.58
CA PRO A 485 42.12 -1.29 52.10
C PRO A 485 43.25 -1.08 51.09
N GLN A 486 44.48 -0.91 51.57
CA GLN A 486 45.67 -0.76 50.71
C GLN A 486 46.17 -2.10 50.13
N GLN A 487 45.79 -3.22 50.74
CA GLN A 487 46.18 -4.56 50.32
C GLN A 487 45.02 -5.54 50.45
N ALA A 488 44.96 -6.51 49.53
CA ALA A 488 44.01 -7.62 49.56
C ALA A 488 44.62 -8.86 48.91
N VAL A 489 44.04 -10.04 49.15
CA VAL A 489 44.46 -11.26 48.45
C VAL A 489 43.81 -11.29 47.08
N ALA A 490 44.53 -11.69 46.04
CA ALA A 490 43.96 -11.83 44.70
C ALA A 490 42.76 -12.81 44.73
N GLY A 491 41.70 -12.43 44.04
CA GLY A 491 40.42 -13.13 44.02
C GLY A 491 39.51 -12.94 45.24
N SER A 492 39.97 -12.28 46.31
CA SER A 492 39.16 -12.09 47.52
C SER A 492 38.07 -11.03 47.36
N GLU A 493 37.02 -11.11 48.18
CA GLU A 493 36.06 -10.01 48.35
C GLU A 493 36.57 -9.01 49.39
N ILE A 494 36.60 -7.71 49.04
CA ILE A 494 36.86 -6.63 50.00
C ILE A 494 35.62 -5.78 50.19
N GLU A 495 35.50 -5.17 51.36
CA GLU A 495 34.50 -4.14 51.62
C GLU A 495 35.04 -2.77 51.16
N ILE A 496 34.26 -2.08 50.33
CA ILE A 496 34.57 -0.73 49.84
C ILE A 496 33.49 0.24 50.29
N GLY A 497 33.89 1.38 50.82
CA GLY A 497 33.02 2.52 51.10
C GLY A 497 33.29 3.67 50.14
N TRP A 498 32.31 4.55 49.94
CA TRP A 498 32.48 5.76 49.15
C TRP A 498 31.54 6.88 49.60
N THR A 499 31.93 8.11 49.26
CA THR A 499 31.05 9.28 49.19
C THR A 499 31.04 9.79 47.76
N GLY A 500 29.95 10.41 47.33
CA GLY A 500 29.81 10.85 45.95
C GLY A 500 28.36 11.04 45.56
N PRO A 501 28.10 11.35 44.28
CA PRO A 501 26.77 11.65 43.80
C PRO A 501 25.80 10.46 43.86
N ASN A 502 26.31 9.23 43.72
CA ASN A 502 25.51 8.00 43.62
C ASN A 502 24.37 8.12 42.60
N TYR A 503 24.69 8.65 41.42
CA TYR A 503 23.71 8.75 40.35
C TYR A 503 23.29 7.38 39.85
N GLU A 504 22.15 7.32 39.17
CA GLU A 504 21.65 6.08 38.61
C GLU A 504 22.72 5.48 37.68
N GLU A 505 23.06 4.22 37.93
CA GLU A 505 24.08 3.46 37.22
C GLU A 505 25.56 3.82 37.45
N ASP A 506 25.89 4.71 38.39
CA ASP A 506 27.27 4.89 38.85
C ASP A 506 27.85 3.55 39.37
N TYR A 507 29.16 3.38 39.21
CA TYR A 507 29.82 2.13 39.58
C TYR A 507 31.26 2.35 40.04
N ILE A 508 31.75 1.42 40.85
CA ILE A 508 33.14 1.37 41.28
C ILE A 508 33.80 0.19 40.59
N GLY A 509 34.83 0.47 39.81
CA GLY A 509 35.62 -0.55 39.09
C GLY A 509 37.01 -0.72 39.70
N VAL A 510 37.58 -1.92 39.55
CA VAL A 510 38.98 -2.22 39.85
C VAL A 510 39.71 -2.65 38.58
N GLY A 511 40.88 -2.08 38.36
CA GLY A 511 41.66 -2.25 37.14
C GLY A 511 43.16 -2.17 37.37
N ARG A 512 43.97 -2.70 36.47
CA ARG A 512 45.43 -2.60 36.59
C ARG A 512 45.89 -1.16 36.46
N VAL A 513 46.93 -0.78 37.21
CA VAL A 513 47.47 0.59 37.20
C VAL A 513 48.04 0.99 35.84
N ASP A 514 48.55 0.04 35.06
CA ASP A 514 49.21 0.24 33.76
C ASP A 514 48.30 -0.02 32.55
N ALA A 515 47.05 -0.45 32.76
CA ALA A 515 46.14 -0.76 31.67
C ALA A 515 45.46 0.51 31.12
N THR A 516 45.30 0.57 29.79
CA THR A 516 44.64 1.68 29.09
C THR A 516 43.44 1.19 28.29
N GLY A 517 42.37 2.00 28.21
CA GLY A 517 41.21 1.73 27.36
C GLY A 517 40.19 0.76 27.97
N ALA A 518 39.35 0.14 27.14
CA ALA A 518 38.24 -0.71 27.60
C ALA A 518 38.67 -1.96 28.41
N ASN A 519 39.93 -2.39 28.25
CA ASN A 519 40.51 -3.54 28.96
C ASN A 519 41.07 -3.18 30.34
N GLN A 520 40.92 -1.93 30.78
CA GLN A 520 41.47 -1.47 32.06
C GLN A 520 40.75 -2.09 33.27
N TRP A 521 39.48 -2.49 33.13
CA TRP A 521 38.62 -2.87 34.26
C TRP A 521 38.39 -4.38 34.29
N GLU A 522 38.79 -5.02 35.38
CA GLU A 522 38.67 -6.48 35.55
C GLU A 522 37.40 -6.86 36.31
N ASN A 523 37.03 -6.12 37.36
CA ASN A 523 35.79 -6.31 38.14
C ASN A 523 35.15 -4.97 38.50
N TRP A 524 33.86 -4.96 38.83
CA TRP A 524 33.13 -3.76 39.23
C TRP A 524 31.88 -4.08 40.07
N VAL A 525 31.36 -3.06 40.75
CA VAL A 525 30.13 -3.11 41.55
C VAL A 525 29.36 -1.80 41.39
N ARG A 526 28.01 -1.83 41.44
CA ARG A 526 27.22 -0.59 41.34
C ARG A 526 27.21 0.16 42.65
N THR A 527 27.26 1.49 42.60
CA THR A 527 27.10 2.32 43.80
C THR A 527 25.66 2.23 44.35
N SER A 528 24.69 1.83 43.53
CA SER A 528 23.32 1.56 43.98
C SER A 528 23.21 0.41 44.99
N GLU A 529 24.24 -0.44 45.13
CA GLU A 529 24.25 -1.54 46.10
C GLU A 529 24.48 -1.08 47.55
N GLY A 530 24.83 0.20 47.74
CA GLY A 530 24.95 0.86 49.04
C GLY A 530 26.37 0.94 49.56
N SER A 531 26.70 2.00 50.30
CA SER A 531 28.04 2.26 50.83
C SER A 531 28.09 1.94 52.34
N PRO A 532 28.89 0.94 52.79
CA PRO A 532 29.83 0.13 52.01
C PRO A 532 29.18 -1.05 51.26
N THR A 533 29.83 -1.53 50.18
CA THR A 533 29.49 -2.76 49.44
C THR A 533 30.71 -3.69 49.27
N LYS A 534 30.50 -4.88 48.74
CA LYS A 534 31.56 -5.85 48.44
C LYS A 534 32.03 -5.76 46.99
N LEU A 535 33.35 -5.75 46.79
CA LEU A 535 33.98 -5.82 45.48
C LEU A 535 34.93 -7.02 45.40
N VAL A 536 34.77 -7.85 44.37
CA VAL A 536 35.66 -8.99 44.11
C VAL A 536 36.96 -8.49 43.47
N MET A 537 38.09 -8.80 44.08
CA MET A 537 39.41 -8.47 43.56
C MET A 537 39.77 -9.38 42.39
N PRO A 538 40.50 -8.86 41.39
CA PRO A 538 41.09 -9.65 40.31
C PRO A 538 41.90 -10.86 40.80
N ALA A 539 41.90 -11.93 40.01
CA ALA A 539 42.53 -13.22 40.33
C ALA A 539 44.06 -13.18 40.28
N THR A 540 44.64 -12.24 39.54
CA THR A 540 46.10 -12.10 39.41
C THR A 540 46.66 -11.12 40.45
N ALA A 541 47.73 -11.52 41.13
CA ALA A 541 48.47 -10.63 42.03
C ALA A 541 49.14 -9.48 41.25
N GLY A 542 49.23 -8.30 41.87
CA GLY A 542 49.80 -7.10 41.23
C GLY A 542 49.25 -5.78 41.78
N ASP A 543 49.58 -4.67 41.12
CA ASP A 543 49.12 -3.34 41.50
C ASP A 543 47.89 -2.92 40.68
N TYR A 544 46.85 -2.51 41.40
CA TYR A 544 45.54 -2.15 40.88
C TYR A 544 45.09 -0.77 41.37
N VAL A 545 44.11 -0.19 40.69
CA VAL A 545 43.43 1.05 41.05
C VAL A 545 41.93 0.80 41.13
N ILE A 546 41.33 1.21 42.25
CA ILE A 546 39.88 1.25 42.45
C ILE A 546 39.41 2.64 42.07
N THR A 547 38.44 2.73 41.16
CA THR A 547 37.98 4.00 40.59
C THR A 547 36.46 4.11 40.68
N TYR A 548 35.97 5.26 41.14
CA TYR A 548 34.56 5.63 41.10
C TYR A 548 34.28 6.23 39.72
N PHE A 549 33.33 5.67 38.99
CA PHE A 549 32.91 6.15 37.69
C PHE A 549 31.53 6.78 37.73
N GLN A 550 31.45 7.95 37.13
CA GLN A 550 30.19 8.49 36.65
C GLN A 550 29.87 7.85 35.31
N ARG A 551 28.72 7.16 35.18
CA ARG A 551 28.49 6.31 34.00
C ARG A 551 28.16 7.08 32.72
N GLN A 552 27.63 8.30 32.82
CA GLN A 552 27.21 9.13 31.68
C GLN A 552 28.26 9.15 30.55
N ASP A 553 29.54 9.30 30.91
CA ASP A 553 30.69 9.34 30.01
C ASP A 553 31.85 8.42 30.44
N ARG A 554 31.68 7.68 31.56
CA ARG A 554 32.73 6.89 32.24
C ARG A 554 33.86 7.77 32.79
N THR A 555 33.56 9.00 33.18
CA THR A 555 34.54 9.89 33.80
C THR A 555 34.91 9.41 35.21
N PRO A 556 36.22 9.29 35.52
CA PRO A 556 36.67 8.91 36.85
C PRO A 556 36.54 10.08 37.84
N LEU A 557 35.77 9.90 38.92
CA LEU A 557 35.56 10.93 39.95
C LEU A 557 36.53 10.81 41.14
N ALA A 558 36.95 9.58 41.47
CA ALA A 558 37.90 9.32 42.56
C ALA A 558 38.69 8.03 42.26
N GLN A 559 39.95 7.98 42.69
CA GLN A 559 40.83 6.82 42.49
C GLN A 559 41.65 6.53 43.74
N VAL A 560 41.78 5.25 44.10
CA VAL A 560 42.60 4.77 45.22
C VAL A 560 43.38 3.52 44.80
N PRO A 561 44.70 3.46 45.03
CA PRO A 561 45.51 2.28 44.70
C PRO A 561 45.29 1.12 45.68
N ILE A 562 45.46 -0.11 45.19
CA ILE A 562 45.44 -1.34 45.99
C ILE A 562 46.45 -2.36 45.43
N THR A 563 47.18 -3.05 46.30
CA THR A 563 48.11 -4.13 45.91
C THR A 563 47.50 -5.50 46.25
N LEU A 564 47.43 -6.38 45.26
CA LEU A 564 46.93 -7.76 45.42
C LEU A 564 48.08 -8.74 45.63
N THR A 565 48.00 -9.54 46.70
CA THR A 565 48.98 -10.61 47.00
C THR A 565 48.51 -11.96 46.45
N GLU A 566 49.44 -12.88 46.17
CA GLU A 566 49.10 -14.23 45.70
C GLU A 566 48.27 -15.02 46.75
N PRO A 567 47.23 -15.75 46.34
CA PRO A 567 46.48 -16.62 47.22
C PRO A 567 47.27 -17.91 47.51
N GLU A 568 47.28 -18.35 48.77
CA GLU A 568 47.94 -19.61 49.17
C GLU A 568 46.93 -20.77 49.19
N ALA A 569 47.31 -21.93 48.66
CA ALA A 569 46.57 -23.18 48.82
C ALA A 569 47.47 -24.39 49.13
N ARG A 570 46.92 -25.42 49.76
CA ARG A 570 47.56 -26.69 50.10
C ARG A 570 46.55 -27.83 50.00
N LEU A 571 47.02 -29.00 49.58
CA LEU A 571 46.22 -30.22 49.48
C LEU A 571 46.83 -31.34 50.31
N VAL A 572 45.98 -32.19 50.87
CA VAL A 572 46.32 -33.41 51.60
C VAL A 572 45.47 -34.55 51.04
N ALA A 573 46.09 -35.41 50.24
CA ALA A 573 45.46 -36.56 49.59
C ALA A 573 46.36 -37.80 49.73
N PRO A 574 45.80 -39.03 49.67
CA PRO A 574 46.60 -40.24 49.56
C PRO A 574 47.41 -40.27 48.25
N SER A 575 48.57 -40.95 48.26
CA SER A 575 49.41 -41.10 47.06
C SER A 575 48.93 -42.19 46.11
N GLU A 576 48.00 -43.04 46.54
CA GLU A 576 47.42 -44.13 45.75
C GLU A 576 45.92 -44.28 46.04
N ALA A 577 45.14 -44.64 45.03
CA ALA A 577 43.71 -44.99 45.16
C ALA A 577 43.31 -46.06 44.14
N GLN A 578 42.11 -46.62 44.26
CA GLN A 578 41.56 -47.53 43.25
C GLN A 578 40.78 -46.74 42.19
N VAL A 579 40.81 -47.20 40.94
CA VAL A 579 39.95 -46.62 39.89
C VAL A 579 38.48 -46.64 40.30
N GLY A 580 37.75 -45.56 40.02
CA GLY A 580 36.32 -45.42 40.35
C GLY A 580 35.98 -45.13 41.82
N SER A 581 36.90 -45.38 42.76
CA SER A 581 36.70 -45.10 44.19
C SER A 581 36.54 -43.61 44.49
N THR A 582 35.89 -43.26 45.60
CA THR A 582 35.84 -41.88 46.11
C THR A 582 36.84 -41.72 47.24
N ILE A 583 37.68 -40.68 47.18
CA ILE A 583 38.65 -40.36 48.23
C ILE A 583 38.34 -39.02 48.89
N GLU A 584 38.73 -38.88 50.15
CA GLU A 584 38.70 -37.62 50.89
C GLU A 584 40.00 -36.83 50.63
N VAL A 585 39.85 -35.60 50.12
CA VAL A 585 40.97 -34.68 49.89
C VAL A 585 40.85 -33.50 50.86
N GLY A 586 41.72 -33.47 51.87
CA GLY A 586 41.82 -32.33 52.78
C GLY A 586 42.46 -31.15 52.07
N TRP A 587 42.02 -29.93 52.36
CA TRP A 587 42.53 -28.74 51.69
C TRP A 587 42.62 -27.53 52.63
N VAL A 588 43.54 -26.62 52.30
CA VAL A 588 43.61 -25.27 52.86
C VAL A 588 43.71 -24.35 51.65
N GLY A 589 42.90 -23.31 51.59
CA GLY A 589 42.87 -22.45 50.42
C GLY A 589 41.96 -21.25 50.64
N PRO A 590 41.82 -20.38 49.62
CA PRO A 590 40.96 -19.21 49.69
C PRO A 590 39.47 -19.53 49.92
N ASP A 591 39.01 -20.74 49.56
CA ASP A 591 37.61 -21.18 49.60
C ASP A 591 36.63 -20.16 49.02
N TYR A 592 36.98 -19.58 47.87
CA TYR A 592 36.04 -18.71 47.18
C TYR A 592 34.84 -19.55 46.71
N PRO A 593 33.64 -18.97 46.59
CA PRO A 593 32.40 -19.74 46.47
C PRO A 593 32.43 -20.82 45.38
N GLU A 594 33.18 -20.63 44.30
CA GLU A 594 33.21 -21.58 43.19
C GLU A 594 34.53 -22.34 43.05
N ASP A 595 35.43 -22.25 44.03
CA ASP A 595 36.66 -23.04 44.03
C ASP A 595 36.37 -24.54 44.07
N TYR A 596 37.26 -25.32 43.46
CA TYR A 596 37.08 -26.76 43.32
C TYR A 596 38.41 -27.49 43.29
N ILE A 597 38.34 -28.77 43.64
CA ILE A 597 39.45 -29.70 43.59
C ILE A 597 39.18 -30.67 42.45
N GLY A 598 40.04 -30.64 41.44
CA GLY A 598 39.94 -31.52 40.26
C GLY A 598 41.03 -32.59 40.26
N ILE A 599 40.76 -33.74 39.65
CA ILE A 599 41.75 -34.78 39.35
C ILE A 599 41.87 -34.94 37.83
N GLY A 600 43.09 -34.90 37.28
CA GLY A 600 43.35 -35.03 35.85
C GLY A 600 44.71 -35.64 35.55
N LYS A 601 45.00 -35.90 34.26
CA LYS A 601 46.32 -36.43 33.84
C LYS A 601 47.41 -35.35 34.03
N PRO A 602 48.65 -35.71 34.39
CA PRO A 602 49.71 -34.75 34.73
C PRO A 602 50.00 -33.67 33.66
N ASP A 603 49.85 -34.02 32.38
CA ASP A 603 50.11 -33.12 31.25
C ASP A 603 48.83 -32.52 30.64
N ALA A 604 47.68 -32.68 31.30
CA ALA A 604 46.41 -32.20 30.77
C ALA A 604 46.27 -30.69 30.92
N THR A 605 45.81 -30.02 29.85
CA THR A 605 45.63 -28.56 29.81
C THR A 605 44.24 -28.20 29.28
N GLY A 606 43.79 -26.97 29.59
CA GLY A 606 42.53 -26.42 29.09
C GLY A 606 41.31 -27.22 29.57
N ALA A 607 40.39 -27.54 28.66
CA ALA A 607 39.15 -28.25 29.01
C ALA A 607 39.34 -29.68 29.53
N ASN A 608 40.54 -30.27 29.35
CA ASN A 608 40.85 -31.64 29.74
C ASN A 608 41.59 -31.73 31.08
N GLN A 609 41.84 -30.59 31.74
CA GLN A 609 42.73 -30.51 32.90
C GLN A 609 42.21 -31.21 34.17
N TRP A 610 40.95 -31.65 34.18
CA TRP A 610 40.40 -32.60 35.14
C TRP A 610 39.38 -33.52 34.46
N GLU A 611 39.34 -34.77 34.89
CA GLU A 611 38.35 -35.77 34.50
C GLU A 611 37.17 -35.78 35.50
N ASN A 612 37.47 -35.63 36.79
CA ASN A 612 36.49 -35.52 37.88
C ASN A 612 36.86 -34.37 38.82
N TRP A 613 35.89 -33.84 39.55
CA TRP A 613 36.09 -32.71 40.45
C TRP A 613 35.03 -32.64 41.56
N ALA A 614 35.32 -31.91 42.63
CA ALA A 614 34.39 -31.59 43.72
C ALA A 614 34.56 -30.13 44.15
N TYR A 615 33.48 -29.43 44.49
CA TYR A 615 33.59 -28.06 44.99
C TYR A 615 34.14 -28.04 46.42
N THR A 616 34.94 -27.02 46.75
CA THR A 616 35.43 -26.85 48.13
C THR A 616 34.29 -26.57 49.11
N ARG A 617 33.21 -25.91 48.64
CA ARG A 617 32.00 -25.65 49.44
C ARG A 617 31.28 -26.90 49.92
N ASP A 618 31.49 -28.05 49.26
CA ASP A 618 30.77 -29.29 49.57
C ASP A 618 31.36 -29.99 50.81
N GLY A 619 32.58 -29.62 51.21
CA GLY A 619 33.21 -30.12 52.44
C GLY A 619 34.73 -29.98 52.47
N ASN A 620 35.28 -30.06 53.69
CA ASN A 620 36.71 -30.22 53.94
C ASN A 620 36.91 -31.32 54.99
N PRO A 621 37.32 -32.54 54.61
CA PRO A 621 37.80 -32.94 53.27
C PRO A 621 36.73 -32.89 52.17
N ALA A 622 37.15 -32.64 50.93
CA ALA A 622 36.30 -32.73 49.74
C ALA A 622 36.29 -34.17 49.21
N GLU A 623 35.11 -34.68 48.83
CA GLU A 623 34.95 -36.03 48.29
C GLU A 623 35.18 -36.03 46.76
N VAL A 624 36.32 -36.53 46.31
CA VAL A 624 36.69 -36.56 44.89
C VAL A 624 36.58 -37.98 44.36
N LYS A 625 35.82 -38.18 43.28
CA LYS A 625 35.70 -39.47 42.59
C LYS A 625 36.89 -39.71 41.66
N MET A 626 37.54 -40.86 41.79
CA MET A 626 38.67 -41.25 40.95
C MET A 626 38.21 -41.72 39.58
N PRO A 627 38.91 -41.34 38.49
CA PRO A 627 38.68 -41.86 37.14
C PRO A 627 38.70 -43.38 37.03
N GLY A 628 38.11 -43.88 35.94
CA GLY A 628 37.98 -45.31 35.65
C GLY A 628 39.22 -45.97 35.04
N GLU A 629 40.20 -45.19 34.57
CA GLU A 629 41.46 -45.69 34.01
C GLU A 629 42.56 -45.72 35.06
N ALA A 630 43.32 -46.83 35.11
CA ALA A 630 44.49 -46.94 35.97
C ALA A 630 45.67 -46.15 35.38
N GLY A 631 46.47 -45.50 36.22
CA GLY A 631 47.60 -44.67 35.78
C GLY A 631 47.95 -43.56 36.76
N ASP A 632 48.81 -42.65 36.34
CA ASP A 632 49.24 -41.49 37.13
C ASP A 632 48.35 -40.28 36.85
N TYR A 633 47.96 -39.61 37.92
CA TYR A 633 47.06 -38.46 37.95
C TYR A 633 47.59 -37.37 38.89
N VAL A 634 47.05 -36.17 38.77
CA VAL A 634 47.32 -35.02 39.65
C VAL A 634 46.00 -34.48 40.19
N ILE A 635 45.95 -34.30 41.50
CA ILE A 635 44.87 -33.59 42.19
C ILE A 635 45.29 -32.13 42.32
N THR A 636 44.42 -31.22 41.89
CA THR A 636 44.70 -29.79 41.80
C THR A 636 43.60 -28.97 42.47
N TYR A 637 43.98 -28.00 43.30
CA TYR A 637 43.08 -26.95 43.79
C TYR A 637 43.03 -25.85 42.76
N PHE A 638 41.84 -25.51 42.28
CA PHE A 638 41.62 -24.45 41.31
C PHE A 638 40.84 -23.29 41.91
N MET A 639 41.36 -22.09 41.69
CA MET A 639 40.62 -20.86 41.88
C MET A 639 39.74 -20.62 40.64
N ARG A 640 38.42 -20.52 40.80
CA ARG A 640 37.53 -20.58 39.62
C ARG A 640 37.51 -19.32 38.75
N GLN A 641 37.77 -18.14 39.31
CA GLN A 641 37.70 -16.86 38.59
C GLN A 641 38.44 -16.88 37.24
N ASP A 642 39.60 -17.52 37.19
CA ASP A 642 40.44 -17.68 35.99
C ASP A 642 40.88 -19.14 35.74
N ARG A 643 40.42 -20.09 36.58
CA ARG A 643 40.83 -21.50 36.58
C ARG A 643 42.33 -21.68 36.89
N THR A 644 42.91 -20.78 37.67
CA THR A 644 44.32 -20.87 38.05
C THR A 644 44.57 -22.00 39.07
N PRO A 645 45.54 -22.90 38.82
CA PRO A 645 45.94 -23.93 39.77
C PRO A 645 46.75 -23.32 40.92
N LEU A 646 46.31 -23.51 42.16
CA LEU A 646 46.99 -22.96 43.36
C LEU A 646 47.83 -24.00 44.11
N ALA A 647 47.45 -25.29 44.07
CA ALA A 647 48.17 -26.37 44.70
C ALA A 647 47.97 -27.68 43.93
N GLN A 648 49.00 -28.53 43.87
CA GLN A 648 48.95 -29.81 43.15
C GLN A 648 49.61 -30.93 43.97
N VAL A 649 49.02 -32.12 43.95
CA VAL A 649 49.56 -33.33 44.58
C VAL A 649 49.37 -34.53 43.62
N PRO A 650 50.41 -35.34 43.35
CA PRO A 650 50.31 -36.51 42.49
C PRO A 650 49.59 -37.68 43.19
N ILE A 651 48.91 -38.52 42.41
CA ILE A 651 48.25 -39.75 42.85
C ILE A 651 48.33 -40.84 41.77
N THR A 652 48.55 -42.09 42.16
CA THR A 652 48.54 -43.24 41.25
C THR A 652 47.28 -44.10 41.46
N LEU A 653 46.50 -44.30 40.39
CA LEU A 653 45.29 -45.13 40.41
C LEU A 653 45.59 -46.58 40.03
N LYS A 654 45.22 -47.50 40.92
CA LYS A 654 45.35 -48.94 40.75
C LYS A 654 44.07 -49.55 40.15
N PRO A 655 44.17 -50.59 39.30
CA PRO A 655 43.00 -51.31 38.81
C PRO A 655 42.16 -51.88 39.96
N ALA A 656 40.83 -51.87 39.81
CA ALA A 656 39.93 -52.46 40.79
C ALA A 656 39.88 -54.00 40.63
N GLU A 657 40.03 -54.73 41.74
CA GLU A 657 39.88 -56.18 41.76
C GLU A 657 38.40 -56.57 41.94
N VAL A 658 37.79 -57.13 40.89
CA VAL A 658 36.37 -57.51 40.89
C VAL A 658 36.20 -59.03 40.84
N THR A 659 35.35 -59.57 41.71
CA THR A 659 34.88 -60.96 41.63
C THR A 659 33.38 -61.01 41.38
N LEU A 660 32.94 -62.03 40.64
CA LEU A 660 31.53 -62.30 40.34
C LEU A 660 31.27 -63.79 40.56
N SER A 661 30.15 -64.11 41.21
CA SER A 661 29.67 -65.48 41.35
C SER A 661 28.15 -65.53 41.22
N ALA A 662 27.70 -66.33 40.25
CA ALA A 662 26.31 -66.56 39.87
C ALA A 662 26.17 -68.04 39.47
N PRO A 663 24.95 -68.61 39.45
CA PRO A 663 24.73 -69.94 38.91
C PRO A 663 25.15 -70.02 37.43
N SER A 664 25.67 -71.17 36.99
CA SER A 664 26.07 -71.39 35.59
C SER A 664 24.88 -71.56 34.64
N GLN A 665 23.68 -71.78 35.20
CA GLN A 665 22.44 -71.98 34.47
C GLN A 665 21.27 -71.39 35.27
N ALA A 666 20.32 -70.75 34.59
CA ALA A 666 19.07 -70.27 35.18
C ALA A 666 17.90 -70.46 34.19
N GLU A 667 16.68 -70.45 34.69
CA GLU A 667 15.49 -70.49 33.82
C GLU A 667 15.21 -69.09 33.27
N VAL A 668 14.72 -69.01 32.03
CA VAL A 668 14.26 -67.74 31.45
C VAL A 668 13.18 -67.10 32.32
N GLY A 669 13.22 -65.78 32.48
CA GLY A 669 12.27 -65.04 33.34
C GLY A 669 12.49 -65.17 34.86
N SER A 670 13.32 -66.11 35.32
CA SER A 670 13.61 -66.30 36.76
C SER A 670 14.47 -65.19 37.36
N ARG A 671 14.53 -65.10 38.70
CA ARG A 671 15.42 -64.17 39.40
C ARG A 671 16.78 -64.80 39.68
N ILE A 672 17.84 -64.19 39.16
CA ILE A 672 19.24 -64.60 39.38
C ILE A 672 19.83 -63.76 40.51
N GLU A 673 20.47 -64.43 41.47
CA GLU A 673 21.27 -63.78 42.51
C GLU A 673 22.75 -63.83 42.13
N VAL A 674 23.39 -62.66 42.09
CA VAL A 674 24.81 -62.50 41.73
C VAL A 674 25.55 -61.91 42.92
N THR A 675 26.45 -62.69 43.52
CA THR A 675 27.38 -62.18 44.55
C THR A 675 28.59 -61.57 43.88
N TRP A 676 29.12 -60.50 44.48
CA TRP A 676 30.19 -59.73 43.86
C TRP A 676 31.11 -59.09 44.90
N THR A 677 32.34 -58.79 44.50
CA THR A 677 33.25 -57.86 45.19
C THR A 677 33.72 -56.83 44.17
N GLY A 678 33.90 -55.59 44.59
CA GLY A 678 34.33 -54.53 43.69
C GLY A 678 34.40 -53.19 44.39
N PRO A 679 34.63 -52.10 43.64
CA PRO A 679 34.75 -50.76 44.20
C PRO A 679 33.44 -50.23 44.82
N ASP A 680 32.28 -50.80 44.47
CA ASP A 680 30.95 -50.43 44.99
C ASP A 680 30.68 -48.93 44.92
N SER A 681 31.06 -48.31 43.80
CA SER A 681 30.73 -46.91 43.58
C SER A 681 29.21 -46.79 43.44
N PRO A 682 28.57 -45.69 43.89
CA PRO A 682 27.11 -45.60 44.01
C PRO A 682 26.28 -45.96 42.77
N ASP A 683 26.86 -45.84 41.57
CA ASP A 683 26.21 -46.10 40.29
C ASP A 683 26.79 -47.31 39.55
N ASP A 684 27.70 -48.07 40.16
CA ASP A 684 28.21 -49.31 39.57
C ASP A 684 27.08 -50.33 39.47
N TYR A 685 27.08 -51.14 38.42
CA TYR A 685 25.96 -52.03 38.13
C TYR A 685 26.41 -53.37 37.54
N ILE A 686 25.58 -54.38 37.73
CA ILE A 686 25.78 -55.71 37.17
C ILE A 686 24.69 -55.95 36.13
N GLY A 687 25.11 -56.24 34.90
CA GLY A 687 24.22 -56.46 33.76
C GLY A 687 24.28 -57.90 33.24
N ILE A 688 23.18 -58.39 32.66
CA ILE A 688 23.12 -59.63 31.88
C ILE A 688 22.83 -59.31 30.40
N GLY A 689 23.62 -59.91 29.51
CA GLY A 689 23.56 -59.66 28.05
C GLY A 689 23.97 -60.87 27.23
N HIS A 690 23.57 -60.95 25.95
CA HIS A 690 23.95 -62.09 25.10
C HIS A 690 25.45 -62.13 24.87
N VAL A 691 26.00 -63.35 24.77
CA VAL A 691 27.39 -63.53 24.32
C VAL A 691 27.57 -62.89 22.94
N GLY A 692 28.55 -61.99 22.81
CA GLY A 692 28.89 -61.32 21.54
C GLY A 692 28.04 -60.09 21.19
N ALA A 693 27.09 -59.69 22.05
CA ALA A 693 26.33 -58.46 21.83
C ALA A 693 27.16 -57.21 22.14
N SER A 694 26.96 -56.13 21.37
CA SER A 694 27.65 -54.84 21.55
C SER A 694 26.69 -53.66 21.42
N GLY A 695 27.10 -52.50 21.93
CA GLY A 695 26.30 -51.26 21.89
C GLY A 695 25.14 -51.21 22.89
N ALA A 696 24.20 -50.28 22.67
CA ALA A 696 23.09 -50.00 23.60
C ALA A 696 22.13 -51.19 23.83
N ASN A 697 22.12 -52.16 22.92
CA ASN A 697 21.25 -53.35 22.99
C ASN A 697 21.98 -54.59 23.55
N ALA A 698 23.22 -54.45 24.04
CA ALA A 698 23.98 -55.57 24.57
C ALA A 698 23.36 -56.14 25.86
N TRP A 699 22.66 -55.31 26.62
CA TRP A 699 22.17 -55.64 27.97
C TRP A 699 20.66 -55.77 27.95
N LYS A 700 20.15 -56.86 28.51
CA LYS A 700 18.71 -57.16 28.56
C LYS A 700 18.12 -56.83 29.93
N SER A 701 18.92 -56.87 30.98
CA SER A 701 18.52 -56.63 32.37
C SER A 701 19.76 -56.26 33.21
N TYR A 702 19.58 -55.47 34.27
CA TYR A 702 20.66 -55.04 35.16
C TYR A 702 20.14 -54.76 36.57
N ALA A 703 21.06 -54.71 37.54
CA ALA A 703 20.81 -54.25 38.91
C ALA A 703 21.98 -53.39 39.38
N TYR A 704 21.71 -52.33 40.14
CA TYR A 704 22.78 -51.53 40.73
C TYR A 704 23.41 -52.26 41.92
N THR A 705 24.70 -52.07 42.10
CA THR A 705 25.47 -52.65 43.23
C THR A 705 24.96 -52.14 44.58
N ARG A 706 24.55 -50.86 44.66
CA ARG A 706 23.88 -50.26 45.84
C ARG A 706 22.57 -50.93 46.26
N ASP A 707 21.92 -51.68 45.37
CA ASP A 707 20.64 -52.34 45.67
C ASP A 707 20.83 -53.61 46.53
N GLY A 708 22.07 -54.05 46.70
CA GLY A 708 22.45 -55.12 47.64
C GLY A 708 23.45 -56.13 47.06
N ASN A 709 24.01 -56.93 47.97
CA ASN A 709 24.89 -58.06 47.66
C ASN A 709 24.35 -59.31 48.39
N PRO A 710 23.75 -60.29 47.69
CA PRO A 710 23.75 -60.47 46.23
C PRO A 710 22.91 -59.45 45.46
N ALA A 711 23.39 -59.04 44.29
CA ALA A 711 22.61 -58.26 43.32
C ALA A 711 21.56 -59.16 42.65
N ARG A 712 20.32 -58.66 42.53
CA ARG A 712 19.18 -59.44 42.05
C ARG A 712 18.77 -59.00 40.65
N ILE A 713 19.03 -59.85 39.66
CA ILE A 713 18.82 -59.55 38.24
C ILE A 713 17.74 -60.49 37.68
N ASN A 714 16.79 -59.96 36.93
CA ASN A 714 15.80 -60.79 36.24
C ASN A 714 16.42 -61.40 34.97
N ALA A 715 16.30 -62.70 34.80
CA ALA A 715 16.72 -63.42 33.62
C ALA A 715 15.86 -62.99 32.42
N PRO A 716 16.48 -62.70 31.26
CA PRO A 716 15.78 -62.49 29.99
C PRO A 716 14.82 -63.64 29.61
N GLY A 717 13.81 -63.36 28.78
CA GLY A 717 12.79 -64.31 28.34
C GLY A 717 13.25 -65.32 27.26
N GLU A 718 14.40 -65.06 26.62
CA GLU A 718 14.94 -65.91 25.55
C GLU A 718 16.01 -66.86 26.08
N THR A 719 15.90 -68.15 25.73
CA THR A 719 16.92 -69.15 26.04
C THR A 719 18.22 -68.90 25.27
N GLY A 720 19.36 -69.25 25.84
CA GLY A 720 20.66 -69.14 25.16
C GLY A 720 21.82 -68.83 26.10
N ASP A 721 22.98 -68.52 25.52
CA ASP A 721 24.19 -68.18 26.26
C ASP A 721 24.28 -66.66 26.50
N TYR A 722 24.50 -66.30 27.77
CA TYR A 722 24.60 -64.92 28.25
C TYR A 722 25.87 -64.70 29.08
N LEU A 723 26.24 -63.44 29.25
CA LEU A 723 27.30 -62.98 30.14
C LEU A 723 26.70 -62.10 31.24
N ILE A 724 27.11 -62.37 32.48
CA ILE A 724 26.93 -61.47 33.62
C ILE A 724 28.20 -60.64 33.74
N THR A 725 28.06 -59.31 33.72
CA THR A 725 29.18 -58.37 33.71
C THR A 725 29.06 -57.34 34.82
N TYR A 726 30.15 -57.08 35.54
CA TYR A 726 30.28 -55.94 36.45
C TYR A 726 30.79 -54.73 35.68
N PHE A 727 30.08 -53.61 35.79
CA PHE A 727 30.44 -52.35 35.18
C PHE A 727 30.84 -51.33 36.22
N LEU A 728 31.96 -50.69 35.96
CA LEU A 728 32.25 -49.40 36.57
C LEU A 728 31.37 -48.35 35.90
N SER A 729 30.62 -47.60 36.71
CA SER A 729 29.79 -46.47 36.27
C SER A 729 30.60 -45.46 35.46
N GLU A 730 31.83 -45.21 35.91
CA GLU A 730 32.81 -44.35 35.28
C GLU A 730 33.27 -44.94 33.93
N GLY A 731 32.84 -44.32 32.83
CA GLY A 731 33.17 -44.75 31.47
C GLY A 731 32.40 -46.00 30.98
N ARG A 732 31.49 -46.57 31.78
CA ARG A 732 30.77 -47.84 31.49
C ARG A 732 31.73 -49.00 31.17
N THR A 733 32.86 -49.04 31.86
CA THR A 733 33.95 -49.99 31.59
C THR A 733 33.62 -51.35 32.19
N PRO A 734 33.62 -52.45 31.40
CA PRO A 734 33.45 -53.80 31.93
C PRO A 734 34.70 -54.23 32.70
N LEU A 735 34.56 -54.57 33.98
CA LEU A 735 35.69 -55.01 34.82
C LEU A 735 35.80 -56.52 34.92
N LYS A 736 34.67 -57.25 34.99
CA LYS A 736 34.65 -58.71 35.08
C LYS A 736 33.42 -59.29 34.39
N GLN A 737 33.59 -60.44 33.74
CA GLN A 737 32.52 -61.18 33.06
C GLN A 737 32.53 -62.65 33.45
N ILE A 738 31.35 -63.25 33.64
CA ILE A 738 31.14 -64.70 33.83
C ILE A 738 29.98 -65.19 32.94
N PRO A 739 30.04 -66.42 32.39
CA PRO A 739 28.97 -66.96 31.55
C PRO A 739 27.78 -67.52 32.36
N ILE A 740 26.59 -67.47 31.78
CA ILE A 740 25.37 -68.14 32.27
C ILE A 740 24.51 -68.63 31.09
N ALA A 741 23.99 -69.86 31.18
CA ALA A 741 23.05 -70.41 30.21
C ALA A 741 21.60 -70.24 30.69
N LEU A 742 20.75 -69.60 29.88
CA LEU A 742 19.31 -69.51 30.15
C LEU A 742 18.56 -70.64 29.45
N VAL A 743 17.80 -71.43 30.21
CA VAL A 743 17.03 -72.57 29.70
C VAL A 743 15.53 -72.37 29.87
N ALA A 744 14.75 -73.11 29.08
CA ALA A 744 13.31 -73.13 29.23
C ALA A 744 12.93 -73.88 30.53
N PRO A 745 11.93 -73.39 31.30
CA PRO A 745 11.44 -74.07 32.49
C PRO A 745 10.64 -75.33 32.11
N GLU A 746 10.61 -76.33 32.98
CA GLU A 746 9.73 -77.49 32.82
C GLU A 746 8.30 -77.13 33.24
N VAL A 747 7.35 -77.20 32.29
CA VAL A 747 5.93 -76.92 32.54
C VAL A 747 5.10 -78.16 32.28
N THR A 748 4.15 -78.45 33.17
CA THR A 748 3.13 -79.49 33.00
C THR A 748 1.74 -78.90 33.25
N MET A 749 0.75 -79.40 32.52
CA MET A 749 -0.64 -78.98 32.65
C MET A 749 -1.57 -80.14 32.31
N GLN A 750 -2.70 -80.25 32.99
CA GLN A 750 -3.65 -81.34 32.83
C GLN A 750 -5.08 -80.81 32.61
N PRO A 751 -5.37 -80.18 31.46
CA PRO A 751 -6.75 -79.81 31.15
C PRO A 751 -7.57 -81.06 30.81
N PRO A 752 -8.91 -81.02 31.00
CA PRO A 752 -9.77 -82.08 30.50
C PRO A 752 -9.70 -82.14 28.96
N ALA A 753 -9.82 -83.34 28.38
CA ALA A 753 -9.83 -83.50 26.92
C ALA A 753 -11.09 -82.87 26.28
N GLU A 754 -12.20 -82.87 27.02
CA GLU A 754 -13.47 -82.33 26.59
C GLU A 754 -14.11 -81.54 27.73
N ALA A 755 -14.72 -80.41 27.41
CA ALA A 755 -15.51 -79.64 28.37
C ALA A 755 -16.73 -79.03 27.70
N PHE A 756 -17.76 -78.72 28.47
CA PHE A 756 -18.97 -78.09 27.96
C PHE A 756 -18.81 -76.57 27.92
N GLY A 757 -19.27 -75.93 26.85
CA GLY A 757 -19.19 -74.48 26.71
C GLY A 757 -19.87 -73.74 27.86
N GLY A 758 -19.22 -72.71 28.40
CA GLY A 758 -19.69 -71.93 29.55
C GLY A 758 -19.45 -72.57 30.93
N SER A 759 -18.96 -73.82 31.00
CA SER A 759 -18.62 -74.46 32.27
C SER A 759 -17.31 -73.92 32.86
N LEU A 760 -17.19 -73.93 34.19
CA LEU A 760 -15.92 -73.65 34.88
C LEU A 760 -15.10 -74.94 34.98
N ILE A 761 -13.87 -74.93 34.46
CA ILE A 761 -12.93 -76.05 34.60
C ILE A 761 -11.77 -75.67 35.52
N GLU A 762 -11.26 -76.68 36.23
CA GLU A 762 -10.05 -76.59 37.04
C GLU A 762 -8.92 -77.29 36.29
N ILE A 763 -7.83 -76.58 36.03
CA ILE A 763 -6.69 -77.06 35.26
C ILE A 763 -5.48 -77.14 36.19
N PRO A 764 -5.13 -78.34 36.71
CA PRO A 764 -3.88 -78.52 37.43
C PRO A 764 -2.70 -78.20 36.52
N TRP A 765 -1.77 -77.41 37.04
CA TRP A 765 -0.52 -77.07 36.37
C TRP A 765 0.64 -77.08 37.37
N SER A 766 1.84 -77.30 36.86
CA SER A 766 3.11 -77.12 37.56
C SER A 766 4.07 -76.42 36.60
N GLY A 767 4.74 -75.38 37.08
CA GLY A 767 5.62 -74.54 36.28
C GLY A 767 6.30 -73.50 37.18
N PRO A 768 7.01 -72.54 36.59
CA PRO A 768 7.84 -71.60 37.35
C PRO A 768 7.04 -70.59 38.20
N ASP A 769 5.74 -70.38 37.92
CA ASP A 769 4.86 -69.46 38.69
C ASP A 769 5.47 -68.06 38.84
N ASN A 770 6.10 -67.56 37.78
CA ASN A 770 6.60 -66.19 37.82
C ASN A 770 5.39 -65.24 37.94
N PRO A 771 5.56 -64.06 38.55
CA PRO A 771 4.43 -63.19 38.90
C PRO A 771 3.42 -62.96 37.76
N ASP A 772 3.87 -62.85 36.51
CA ASP A 772 3.03 -62.52 35.35
C ASP A 772 2.70 -63.72 34.44
N ASP A 773 2.97 -64.95 34.87
CA ASP A 773 2.65 -66.16 34.11
C ASP A 773 1.14 -66.46 34.16
N TYR A 774 0.57 -67.02 33.09
CA TYR A 774 -0.87 -67.31 33.01
C TYR A 774 -1.21 -68.52 32.16
N VAL A 775 -2.36 -69.14 32.42
CA VAL A 775 -2.95 -70.21 31.61
C VAL A 775 -4.13 -69.64 30.83
N GLY A 776 -4.18 -69.86 29.52
CA GLY A 776 -5.23 -69.35 28.64
C GLY A 776 -5.89 -70.42 27.78
N ILE A 777 -7.17 -70.23 27.42
CA ILE A 777 -7.90 -71.03 26.44
C ILE A 777 -8.16 -70.18 25.20
N GLY A 778 -7.75 -70.68 24.03
CA GLY A 778 -7.94 -70.00 22.74
C GLY A 778 -8.34 -70.95 21.62
N LYS A 779 -8.99 -70.43 20.57
CA LYS A 779 -9.37 -71.25 19.40
C LYS A 779 -8.12 -71.81 18.72
N ALA A 780 -8.15 -73.08 18.33
CA ALA A 780 -6.99 -73.76 17.76
C ALA A 780 -6.53 -73.18 16.41
N ASP A 781 -7.46 -72.63 15.62
CA ASP A 781 -7.23 -72.06 14.28
C ASP A 781 -7.08 -70.52 14.27
N ALA A 782 -7.22 -69.87 15.42
CA ALA A 782 -7.14 -68.41 15.52
C ALA A 782 -5.68 -67.94 15.66
N SER A 783 -5.36 -66.77 15.08
CA SER A 783 -4.06 -66.10 15.20
C SER A 783 -4.19 -64.68 15.75
N GLY A 784 -3.11 -64.16 16.34
CA GLY A 784 -3.05 -62.79 16.89
C GLY A 784 -3.81 -62.59 18.21
N GLY A 785 -4.02 -61.32 18.58
CA GLY A 785 -4.59 -60.93 19.88
C GLY A 785 -6.03 -61.41 20.16
N ASN A 786 -6.75 -61.87 19.13
CA ASN A 786 -8.12 -62.40 19.24
C ASN A 786 -8.17 -63.93 19.45
N ARG A 787 -7.01 -64.60 19.52
CA ARG A 787 -6.92 -66.05 19.73
C ARG A 787 -7.45 -66.48 21.10
N TRP A 788 -7.27 -65.64 22.13
CA TRP A 788 -7.53 -65.97 23.52
C TRP A 788 -8.93 -65.54 23.95
N LYS A 789 -9.68 -66.46 24.53
CA LYS A 789 -11.10 -66.26 24.91
C LYS A 789 -11.30 -66.24 26.42
N SER A 790 -10.46 -66.94 27.17
CA SER A 790 -10.45 -66.91 28.63
C SER A 790 -9.05 -67.23 29.17
N PHE A 791 -8.72 -66.75 30.37
CA PHE A 791 -7.43 -67.01 31.02
C PHE A 791 -7.55 -66.91 32.55
N ALA A 792 -6.56 -67.45 33.26
CA ALA A 792 -6.33 -67.25 34.69
C ALA A 792 -4.83 -67.09 34.96
N TYR A 793 -4.45 -66.21 35.88
CA TYR A 793 -3.05 -66.04 36.26
C TYR A 793 -2.59 -67.20 37.13
N THR A 794 -1.34 -67.61 36.96
CA THR A 794 -0.73 -68.68 37.77
C THR A 794 -0.61 -68.28 39.25
N ARG A 795 -0.36 -66.99 39.54
CA ARG A 795 -0.36 -66.45 40.92
C ARG A 795 -1.66 -66.70 41.71
N ASP A 796 -2.78 -66.97 41.02
CA ASP A 796 -4.07 -67.25 41.65
C ASP A 796 -4.16 -68.71 42.16
N GLY A 797 -3.14 -69.52 41.87
CA GLY A 797 -2.94 -70.87 42.36
C GLY A 797 -3.14 -71.97 41.32
N SER A 798 -2.73 -73.19 41.70
CA SER A 798 -3.00 -74.43 40.98
C SER A 798 -4.04 -75.25 41.77
N PRO A 799 -5.18 -75.65 41.16
CA PRO A 799 -5.49 -75.56 39.72
C PRO A 799 -5.93 -74.17 39.27
N ALA A 800 -5.60 -73.82 38.01
CA ALA A 800 -6.10 -72.62 37.36
C ALA A 800 -7.61 -72.78 37.06
N ARG A 801 -8.42 -71.83 37.52
CA ARG A 801 -9.89 -71.85 37.36
C ARG A 801 -10.28 -70.99 36.16
N ILE A 802 -10.67 -71.63 35.07
CA ILE A 802 -10.96 -70.95 33.80
C ILE A 802 -12.33 -71.35 33.29
N THR A 803 -13.14 -70.36 32.88
CA THR A 803 -14.42 -70.62 32.22
C THR A 803 -14.19 -70.97 30.74
N VAL A 804 -14.74 -72.11 30.32
CA VAL A 804 -14.63 -72.61 28.95
C VAL A 804 -15.46 -71.73 28.02
N PRO A 805 -14.91 -71.28 26.87
CA PRO A 805 -15.67 -70.53 25.87
C PRO A 805 -16.97 -71.24 25.47
N ALA A 806 -18.04 -70.51 25.19
CA ALA A 806 -19.37 -71.10 25.01
C ALA A 806 -19.56 -71.76 23.63
N GLU A 807 -18.82 -71.30 22.62
CA GLU A 807 -18.92 -71.82 21.25
C GLU A 807 -18.25 -73.20 21.12
N PRO A 808 -18.97 -74.24 20.67
CA PRO A 808 -18.40 -75.57 20.44
C PRO A 808 -17.31 -75.55 19.37
N GLY A 809 -16.26 -76.37 19.54
CA GLY A 809 -15.16 -76.46 18.58
C GLY A 809 -13.83 -76.88 19.22
N ASP A 810 -12.75 -76.78 18.45
CA ASP A 810 -11.41 -77.15 18.89
C ASP A 810 -10.64 -75.93 19.44
N TYR A 811 -10.12 -76.10 20.66
CA TYR A 811 -9.40 -75.08 21.41
C TYR A 811 -8.05 -75.63 21.88
N LEU A 812 -7.16 -74.71 22.26
CA LEU A 812 -5.89 -74.99 22.91
C LEU A 812 -5.87 -74.32 24.28
N VAL A 813 -5.43 -75.08 25.28
CA VAL A 813 -5.05 -74.57 26.59
C VAL A 813 -3.54 -74.36 26.57
N THR A 814 -3.09 -73.16 26.91
CA THR A 814 -1.68 -72.76 26.80
C THR A 814 -1.16 -72.17 28.11
N TYR A 815 0.05 -72.56 28.52
CA TYR A 815 0.81 -71.91 29.60
C TYR A 815 1.78 -70.87 29.02
N PHE A 816 1.78 -69.66 29.58
CA PHE A 816 2.60 -68.53 29.13
C PHE A 816 3.59 -68.07 30.19
N LEU A 817 4.82 -67.76 29.75
CA LEU A 817 5.80 -67.01 30.55
C LEU A 817 5.64 -65.50 30.33
N SER A 818 5.93 -64.73 31.39
CA SER A 818 5.94 -63.26 31.52
C SER A 818 6.34 -62.40 30.29
N GLN A 819 5.83 -61.15 30.30
CA GLN A 819 6.03 -59.94 29.47
C GLN A 819 5.93 -60.05 27.94
N ASP A 820 6.40 -61.11 27.30
CA ASP A 820 6.42 -61.26 25.83
C ASP A 820 5.35 -62.20 25.28
N ARG A 821 4.56 -62.85 26.16
CA ARG A 821 3.51 -63.84 25.84
C ARG A 821 4.07 -65.09 25.15
N THR A 822 5.27 -65.52 25.52
CA THR A 822 5.86 -66.76 25.00
C THR A 822 5.08 -67.98 25.48
N ALA A 823 4.54 -68.74 24.52
CA ALA A 823 3.85 -70.02 24.78
C ALA A 823 4.87 -71.12 25.08
N VAL A 824 4.72 -71.79 26.23
CA VAL A 824 5.66 -72.85 26.67
C VAL A 824 5.08 -74.24 26.47
N LEU A 825 3.77 -74.41 26.71
CA LEU A 825 3.08 -75.69 26.56
C LEU A 825 1.67 -75.44 26.04
N GLU A 826 1.28 -76.13 24.95
CA GLU A 826 -0.07 -76.11 24.38
C GLU A 826 -0.69 -77.52 24.44
N ILE A 827 -1.94 -77.63 24.92
CA ILE A 827 -2.68 -78.89 25.02
C ILE A 827 -4.08 -78.72 24.40
N PRO A 828 -4.57 -79.63 23.54
CA PRO A 828 -5.88 -79.53 22.92
C PRO A 828 -7.04 -79.73 23.92
N LEU A 829 -8.13 -79.01 23.68
CA LEU A 829 -9.41 -79.09 24.38
C LEU A 829 -10.55 -79.05 23.35
N THR A 830 -11.41 -80.05 23.34
CA THR A 830 -12.64 -80.03 22.53
C THR A 830 -13.80 -79.48 23.36
N VAL A 831 -14.37 -78.35 22.92
CA VAL A 831 -15.53 -77.74 23.57
C VAL A 831 -16.80 -78.31 22.97
N LYS A 832 -17.62 -78.95 23.81
CA LYS A 832 -18.93 -79.50 23.45
C LYS A 832 -20.05 -78.50 23.73
N GLN A 833 -21.12 -78.58 22.93
CA GLN A 833 -22.33 -77.81 23.19
C GLN A 833 -23.00 -78.31 24.48
N SER A 834 -23.39 -77.38 25.34
CA SER A 834 -24.17 -77.67 26.55
C SER A 834 -25.63 -77.95 26.18
N ASP A 835 -26.23 -79.01 26.75
CA ASP A 835 -27.64 -79.33 26.54
C ASP A 835 -28.55 -78.44 27.38
N ALA A 836 -29.59 -77.89 26.77
CA ALA A 836 -30.67 -77.20 27.47
C ALA A 836 -32.03 -77.52 26.83
N ARG A 837 -33.09 -77.37 27.61
CA ARG A 837 -34.48 -77.54 27.17
C ARG A 837 -35.35 -76.44 27.77
N LEU A 838 -36.27 -75.93 26.97
CA LEU A 838 -37.26 -74.95 27.39
C LEU A 838 -38.66 -75.58 27.35
N ILE A 839 -39.52 -75.14 28.26
CA ILE A 839 -40.93 -75.49 28.34
C ILE A 839 -41.68 -74.17 28.44
N ALA A 840 -42.06 -73.64 27.28
CA ALA A 840 -42.83 -72.40 27.16
C ALA A 840 -44.26 -72.70 26.69
N PRO A 841 -45.26 -71.89 27.09
CA PRO A 841 -46.59 -71.96 26.49
C PRO A 841 -46.50 -71.62 24.99
N GLN A 842 -47.28 -72.30 24.15
CA GLN A 842 -47.23 -72.10 22.69
C GLN A 842 -47.97 -70.84 22.23
N THR A 843 -49.05 -70.47 22.93
CA THR A 843 -49.87 -69.28 22.62
C THR A 843 -50.22 -68.52 23.89
N VAL A 844 -50.05 -67.19 23.91
CA VAL A 844 -50.33 -66.33 25.06
C VAL A 844 -50.89 -64.97 24.63
N ALA A 845 -51.58 -64.27 25.53
CA ALA A 845 -52.10 -62.94 25.24
C ALA A 845 -50.99 -61.85 25.30
N PRO A 846 -51.11 -60.75 24.54
CA PRO A 846 -50.20 -59.63 24.59
C PRO A 846 -49.98 -59.09 26.01
N GLY A 847 -48.72 -58.99 26.43
CA GLY A 847 -48.36 -58.48 27.76
C GLY A 847 -48.64 -59.42 28.93
N GLN A 848 -49.09 -60.66 28.69
CA GLN A 848 -49.35 -61.65 29.74
C GLN A 848 -48.05 -62.06 30.46
N GLN A 849 -48.09 -62.25 31.79
CA GLN A 849 -46.98 -62.87 32.51
C GLN A 849 -47.00 -64.38 32.27
N ILE A 850 -45.87 -64.92 31.82
CA ILE A 850 -45.69 -66.31 31.46
C ILE A 850 -44.59 -66.95 32.30
N GLU A 851 -44.77 -68.21 32.62
CA GLU A 851 -43.79 -69.04 33.33
C GLU A 851 -43.13 -69.98 32.32
N ILE A 852 -41.81 -69.91 32.22
CA ILE A 852 -41.00 -70.70 31.30
C ILE A 852 -40.20 -71.70 32.12
N GLY A 853 -40.63 -72.96 32.10
CA GLY A 853 -39.86 -74.05 32.68
C GLY A 853 -38.60 -74.27 31.86
N TRP A 854 -37.48 -74.57 32.50
CA TRP A 854 -36.24 -74.82 31.79
C TRP A 854 -35.41 -75.91 32.45
N SER A 855 -34.53 -76.55 31.70
CA SER A 855 -33.45 -77.39 32.23
C SER A 855 -32.20 -77.09 31.42
N GLY A 856 -31.04 -77.02 32.06
CA GLY A 856 -29.81 -76.64 31.39
C GLY A 856 -28.69 -76.49 32.41
N PRO A 857 -27.55 -75.92 31.99
CA PRO A 857 -26.36 -75.83 32.83
C PRO A 857 -26.49 -74.91 34.05
N ASP A 858 -27.45 -73.98 34.05
CA ASP A 858 -27.70 -72.99 35.11
C ASP A 858 -26.43 -72.32 35.64
N ASN A 859 -25.52 -71.93 34.73
CA ASN A 859 -24.37 -71.17 35.17
C ASN A 859 -24.84 -69.84 35.76
N ARG A 860 -24.07 -69.29 36.70
CA ARG A 860 -24.44 -68.14 37.55
C ARG A 860 -25.14 -66.98 36.82
N ASP A 861 -24.81 -66.75 35.56
CA ASP A 861 -25.28 -65.62 34.76
C ASP A 861 -25.99 -66.03 33.45
N ASP A 862 -26.34 -67.30 33.30
CA ASP A 862 -27.19 -67.78 32.21
C ASP A 862 -28.57 -67.13 32.27
N TYR A 863 -29.21 -66.93 31.12
CA TYR A 863 -30.50 -66.24 31.05
C TYR A 863 -31.41 -66.75 29.94
N ILE A 864 -32.71 -66.56 30.15
CA ILE A 864 -33.76 -66.88 29.18
C ILE A 864 -34.34 -65.58 28.64
N GLY A 865 -34.38 -65.45 27.32
CA GLY A 865 -34.88 -64.26 26.63
C GLY A 865 -35.99 -64.57 25.63
N ILE A 866 -36.88 -63.59 25.42
CA ILE A 866 -37.91 -63.62 24.36
C ILE A 866 -37.56 -62.58 23.30
N GLY A 867 -37.65 -62.96 22.02
CA GLY A 867 -37.48 -62.02 20.90
C GLY A 867 -38.13 -62.51 19.61
N PRO A 868 -38.13 -61.70 18.54
CA PRO A 868 -38.77 -62.05 17.27
C PRO A 868 -38.25 -63.37 16.69
N ALA A 869 -39.11 -64.13 16.01
CA ALA A 869 -38.74 -65.44 15.47
C ALA A 869 -37.69 -65.36 14.35
N ASP A 870 -37.63 -64.25 13.62
CA ASP A 870 -36.69 -63.95 12.54
C ASP A 870 -35.43 -63.18 13.01
N ALA A 871 -35.28 -62.97 14.32
CA ALA A 871 -34.13 -62.30 14.90
C ALA A 871 -32.82 -63.07 14.62
N ALA A 872 -31.88 -62.44 13.89
CA ALA A 872 -30.55 -63.01 13.66
C ALA A 872 -29.73 -63.07 14.97
N TRP A 873 -28.87 -64.08 15.10
CA TRP A 873 -28.04 -64.32 16.29
C TRP A 873 -27.16 -63.11 16.64
N GLY A 874 -27.39 -62.50 17.80
CA GLY A 874 -26.61 -61.35 18.28
C GLY A 874 -27.26 -60.62 19.46
N GLY A 875 -26.43 -60.07 20.36
CA GLY A 875 -26.92 -59.42 21.57
C GLY A 875 -27.44 -58.01 21.31
N GLY A 876 -28.74 -57.83 21.48
CA GLY A 876 -29.44 -56.54 21.32
C GLY A 876 -30.89 -56.66 20.87
N GLN A 877 -31.35 -57.86 20.50
CA GLN A 877 -32.68 -58.09 19.91
C GLN A 877 -33.74 -58.60 20.92
N TRP A 878 -33.33 -58.96 22.14
CA TRP A 878 -34.19 -59.54 23.18
C TRP A 878 -34.67 -58.44 24.14
N ARG A 879 -35.96 -58.10 24.09
CA ARG A 879 -36.51 -56.95 24.83
C ARG A 879 -36.90 -57.27 26.28
N ARG A 880 -36.98 -58.56 26.65
CA ARG A 880 -37.32 -59.06 27.99
C ARG A 880 -36.58 -60.36 28.26
N TYR A 881 -35.82 -60.43 29.36
CA TYR A 881 -35.07 -61.60 29.79
C TYR A 881 -35.15 -61.78 31.32
N ALA A 882 -34.87 -62.99 31.78
CA ALA A 882 -34.78 -63.36 33.19
C ALA A 882 -33.58 -64.28 33.38
N TYR A 883 -32.78 -64.08 34.43
CA TYR A 883 -31.66 -64.98 34.70
C TYR A 883 -32.20 -66.32 35.20
N THR A 884 -31.52 -67.41 34.87
CA THR A 884 -31.91 -68.76 35.30
C THR A 884 -31.86 -68.90 36.82
N ARG A 885 -30.89 -68.24 37.48
CA ARG A 885 -30.79 -68.14 38.95
C ARG A 885 -32.00 -67.50 39.64
N ASP A 886 -32.82 -66.74 38.91
CA ASP A 886 -33.99 -66.05 39.50
C ASP A 886 -35.17 -67.01 39.72
N GLY A 887 -35.10 -68.23 39.18
CA GLY A 887 -36.04 -69.31 39.45
C GLY A 887 -36.39 -70.18 38.24
N ASN A 888 -36.93 -71.37 38.53
CA ASN A 888 -37.45 -72.31 37.55
C ASN A 888 -38.87 -72.76 37.98
N PRO A 889 -39.95 -72.34 37.28
CA PRO A 889 -39.93 -71.66 35.98
C PRO A 889 -39.50 -70.18 36.05
N ALA A 890 -38.80 -69.72 35.01
CA ALA A 890 -38.42 -68.32 34.83
C ALA A 890 -39.65 -67.48 34.46
N ARG A 891 -39.84 -66.33 35.13
CA ARG A 891 -41.00 -65.46 34.94
C ARG A 891 -40.67 -64.33 33.98
N LEU A 892 -41.36 -64.32 32.84
CA LEU A 892 -41.19 -63.33 31.79
C LEU A 892 -42.54 -62.74 31.39
N THR A 893 -42.56 -61.52 30.88
CA THR A 893 -43.80 -60.91 30.37
C THR A 893 -43.79 -60.99 28.84
N ALA A 894 -44.79 -61.63 28.26
CA ALA A 894 -44.93 -61.76 26.81
C ALA A 894 -44.92 -60.38 26.12
N PRO A 895 -44.39 -60.28 24.89
CA PRO A 895 -44.47 -59.07 24.07
C PRO A 895 -45.92 -58.53 23.98
N THR A 896 -46.08 -57.21 23.84
CA THR A 896 -47.39 -56.55 23.73
C THR A 896 -47.91 -56.45 22.29
N GLU A 897 -47.07 -56.76 21.30
CA GLU A 897 -47.44 -56.78 19.89
C GLU A 897 -47.73 -58.24 19.48
N PRO A 898 -48.92 -58.55 18.94
CA PRO A 898 -49.23 -59.87 18.41
C PRO A 898 -48.23 -60.30 17.32
N GLY A 899 -47.85 -61.58 17.29
CA GLY A 899 -46.87 -62.11 16.34
C GLY A 899 -46.17 -63.38 16.83
N THR A 900 -45.27 -63.92 16.01
CA THR A 900 -44.47 -65.11 16.34
C THR A 900 -43.12 -64.69 16.93
N TYR A 901 -42.83 -65.20 18.11
CA TYR A 901 -41.60 -64.98 18.88
C TYR A 901 -40.92 -66.31 19.20
N THR A 902 -39.66 -66.24 19.62
CA THR A 902 -38.88 -67.38 20.11
C THR A 902 -38.35 -67.09 21.49
N VAL A 903 -38.49 -68.08 22.38
CA VAL A 903 -37.87 -68.12 23.71
C VAL A 903 -36.55 -68.86 23.58
N ARG A 904 -35.46 -68.32 24.11
CA ARG A 904 -34.12 -68.93 24.01
C ARG A 904 -33.40 -68.95 25.35
N TYR A 905 -32.58 -69.99 25.58
CA TYR A 905 -31.67 -70.12 26.72
C TYR A 905 -30.26 -69.72 26.26
N PHE A 906 -29.61 -68.79 26.96
CA PHE A 906 -28.29 -68.26 26.61
C PHE A 906 -27.22 -68.54 27.68
N LEU A 907 -26.02 -68.86 27.21
CA LEU A 907 -24.77 -68.82 27.98
C LEU A 907 -24.17 -67.42 27.90
N GLN A 908 -23.94 -66.77 29.04
CA GLN A 908 -23.64 -65.32 29.08
C GLN A 908 -22.32 -64.93 28.39
N GLN A 909 -21.27 -65.75 28.50
CA GLN A 909 -19.89 -65.39 28.13
C GLN A 909 -19.75 -64.93 26.67
N ASP A 910 -20.41 -65.62 25.74
CA ASP A 910 -20.39 -65.29 24.30
C ASP A 910 -21.80 -64.99 23.74
N ARG A 911 -22.83 -64.87 24.61
CA ARG A 911 -24.25 -64.71 24.26
C ARG A 911 -24.77 -65.82 23.32
N TYR A 912 -24.22 -67.01 23.47
CA TYR A 912 -24.52 -68.17 22.63
C TYR A 912 -25.79 -68.86 23.13
N ALA A 913 -26.80 -69.03 22.27
CA ALA A 913 -28.04 -69.71 22.66
C ALA A 913 -27.94 -71.22 22.43
N ILE A 914 -28.35 -72.00 23.43
CA ILE A 914 -28.19 -73.46 23.46
C ILE A 914 -29.52 -74.22 23.41
N ALA A 915 -30.66 -73.53 23.56
CA ALA A 915 -32.00 -74.08 23.35
C ALA A 915 -32.98 -73.00 22.89
N GLU A 916 -33.99 -73.38 22.10
CA GLU A 916 -35.04 -72.48 21.64
C GLU A 916 -36.42 -73.14 21.55
N GLU A 917 -37.48 -72.36 21.79
CA GLU A 917 -38.89 -72.78 21.68
C GLU A 917 -39.75 -71.65 21.10
N THR A 918 -40.77 -72.00 20.32
CA THR A 918 -41.66 -71.01 19.67
C THR A 918 -42.74 -70.51 20.63
N LEU A 919 -43.07 -69.22 20.56
CA LEU A 919 -44.11 -68.55 21.32
C LEU A 919 -44.95 -67.66 20.39
N ILE A 920 -46.25 -67.91 20.29
CA ILE A 920 -47.19 -67.09 19.52
C ILE A 920 -47.93 -66.15 20.48
N VAL A 921 -47.98 -64.86 20.14
CA VAL A 921 -48.74 -63.85 20.88
C VAL A 921 -49.96 -63.46 20.05
N GLU A 922 -51.18 -63.68 20.56
CA GLU A 922 -52.46 -63.44 19.86
C GLU A 922 -53.35 -62.41 20.55
#